data_AF-A0A3E3DQV6-F1
#
_entry.id   AF-A0A3E3DQV6-F1
#
_cell.length_a   1.000
_cell.length_b   1.000
_cell.length_c   1.000
_cell.angle_alpha   90.00
_cell.angle_beta   90.00
_cell.angle_gamma   90.00
#
_symmetry.space_group_name_H-M   'P 1'
#
loop_
_entity.id
_entity.type
_entity.pdbx_description
1 polymer ?
#
loop_
_entity_poly.entity_id
_entity_poly.type
_entity_poly.pdbx_seq_one_letter_code
_entity_poly.pdbx_strand_id
1 'polypeptide(L)'
;MKQEKEFDLIQMEVLKNPIFDHEMSRDPLLLYVVEGDTGISFESKTVRLKRESIILINSNRSFSLKKRLGSSEDLLLCVLKISKAFLVTYTGKKNLLFWCNSTEEGEGEAYEKLRVILQQLLIDYANNPPEQYLLRYSCFYRLLHQLVSYFIISESNHLVGGSDKDSQSRLNDLIDYIESNYDQPVSLEELAERFHLSGSYVSRYFKQKMGRNFIDYLYETRLYHAAELLLNTDKAITDIALESGFPNLAIFNRRFRGMYNCTPTKYREAHRKQEDRTEEIKANQRERIRTQLQSHFGYSAASGLLPAEKAKAVESVDSSVCGPYHRIWNRTINFGPLVELLKTGSREAVIYTKKVLGIRYLRVWNIFEKEMYIVQNREMGSARFKLLDEALGVLVENDILPVIEIGEKPRRILNSVNDFLRESENVTLFQDYQEFLRCFADMMEHVVRKFGEEAVSQWIFELWDDKRVEVYADKQPYTVLFRDVRNLVKQYSPQSVVSGAGNYLGWYRTHTEEELRKFVDGGIYPEHLTFTHFPYAQGQISKERFSKRKTDESELLHSVQELHGILNMYGLNNRPVVISEWNMTVSSRNYFNDSLWKGCYILKCNLDLLGLVDTLCYSQLSDSTTDYYDNQNLLKGAMGLLTSDHIEKPAFIAMRMLKELKPLLVKKTEDYIVTRDERGEITIVAFHFIRRNHLYYMKEENETTLQDHYIYLEHQQPKTLTIQLTHLAHEGSYLMRQYIVSRKQGSIMDEWQKLAYIEDPSKDDIHYLKQRATPHMTMDKMKTEGQSLVISMEMEPLEMRCIILRPE
;
A
#
# COMPACT_ATOMS: atom_id res chain seq x y z
N MET A 1 -18.37 -19.33 13.64
CA MET A 1 -17.72 -19.22 14.96
C MET A 1 -18.30 -17.99 15.65
N LYS A 2 -18.94 -18.19 16.80
CA LYS A 2 -19.37 -17.09 17.68
C LYS A 2 -18.11 -16.31 18.07
N GLN A 3 -18.13 -14.99 17.95
CA GLN A 3 -17.10 -14.11 18.54
C GLN A 3 -17.01 -14.46 20.03
N GLU A 4 -15.97 -15.19 20.41
CA GLU A 4 -15.46 -15.13 21.77
C GLU A 4 -15.07 -13.67 21.99
N LYS A 5 -15.94 -12.93 22.69
CA LYS A 5 -15.65 -11.60 23.20
C LYS A 5 -14.50 -11.79 24.20
N GLU A 6 -13.27 -11.78 23.70
CA GLU A 6 -12.08 -11.47 24.49
C GLU A 6 -12.39 -10.23 25.32
N PHE A 7 -11.99 -10.22 26.59
CA PHE A 7 -12.13 -9.07 27.47
C PHE A 7 -11.64 -7.81 26.75
N ASP A 8 -12.54 -6.85 26.47
CA ASP A 8 -12.17 -5.57 25.84
C ASP A 8 -11.09 -4.89 26.71
N LEU A 9 -9.84 -5.02 26.27
CA LEU A 9 -8.65 -4.52 26.96
C LEU A 9 -8.75 -3.02 27.22
N ILE A 10 -9.15 -2.28 26.18
CA ILE A 10 -9.40 -0.85 26.19
C ILE A 10 -10.61 -0.58 25.29
N GLN A 11 -11.59 0.16 25.79
CA GLN A 11 -12.67 0.72 24.98
C GLN A 11 -12.32 2.16 24.61
N MET A 12 -12.22 2.44 23.31
CA MET A 12 -11.86 3.76 22.79
C MET A 12 -13.05 4.41 22.11
N GLU A 13 -13.34 5.65 22.50
CA GLU A 13 -14.34 6.51 21.85
C GLU A 13 -13.73 7.88 21.52
N VAL A 14 -14.21 8.50 20.44
CA VAL A 14 -13.90 9.89 20.12
C VAL A 14 -15.22 10.66 20.14
N LEU A 15 -15.29 11.68 20.99
CA LEU A 15 -16.51 12.42 21.28
C LEU A 15 -16.38 13.87 20.85
N LYS A 16 -17.45 14.39 20.21
CA LYS A 16 -17.55 15.79 19.82
C LYS A 16 -18.40 16.56 20.85
N ASN A 17 -17.81 17.60 21.43
CA ASN A 17 -18.42 18.47 22.44
C ASN A 17 -19.08 17.71 23.62
N PRO A 18 -18.42 16.71 24.24
CA PRO A 18 -19.01 15.96 25.35
C PRO A 18 -19.29 16.85 26.57
N ILE A 19 -20.35 16.50 27.31
CA ILE A 19 -20.67 17.05 28.63
C ILE A 19 -20.70 15.89 29.60
N PHE A 20 -19.80 15.91 30.57
CA PHE A 20 -19.75 14.98 31.69
C PHE A 20 -20.07 15.77 32.96
N ASP A 21 -21.12 15.37 33.68
CA ASP A 21 -21.54 16.03 34.91
C ASP A 21 -21.52 15.04 36.09
N HIS A 22 -20.52 15.20 36.97
CA HIS A 22 -20.31 14.35 38.14
C HIS A 22 -20.19 12.86 37.79
N GLU A 23 -19.52 12.57 36.67
CA GLU A 23 -19.32 11.22 36.16
C GLU A 23 -18.28 10.47 36.99
N MET A 24 -18.48 9.16 37.13
CA MET A 24 -17.57 8.29 37.88
C MET A 24 -17.48 6.92 37.21
N SER A 25 -16.27 6.54 36.79
CA SER A 25 -16.00 5.24 36.15
C SER A 25 -15.32 4.28 37.11
N ARG A 26 -15.70 3.00 37.05
CA ARG A 26 -15.02 1.90 37.77
C ARG A 26 -13.65 1.57 37.16
N ASP A 27 -13.48 1.87 35.89
CA ASP A 27 -12.26 1.68 35.12
C ASP A 27 -11.51 3.01 34.94
N PRO A 28 -10.16 3.02 34.93
CA PRO A 28 -9.40 4.22 34.62
C PRO A 28 -9.75 4.79 33.24
N LEU A 29 -9.87 6.11 33.15
CA LEU A 29 -10.15 6.82 31.90
C LEU A 29 -8.97 7.67 31.49
N LEU A 30 -8.38 7.41 30.34
CA LEU A 30 -7.38 8.28 29.72
C LEU A 30 -8.09 9.22 28.74
N LEU A 31 -7.94 10.52 28.98
CA LEU A 31 -8.52 11.59 28.17
C LEU A 31 -7.41 12.29 27.38
N TYR A 32 -7.63 12.45 26.08
CA TYR A 32 -6.71 13.15 25.18
C TYR A 32 -7.47 14.17 24.33
N VAL A 33 -7.10 15.44 24.42
CA VAL A 33 -7.72 16.52 23.65
C VAL A 33 -7.16 16.54 22.24
N VAL A 34 -7.97 16.14 21.26
CA VAL A 34 -7.58 16.13 19.84
C VAL A 34 -7.67 17.54 19.26
N GLU A 35 -8.76 18.25 19.57
CA GLU A 35 -9.04 19.59 19.06
C GLU A 35 -9.79 20.42 20.12
N GLY A 36 -9.57 21.74 20.13
CA GLY A 36 -10.22 22.68 21.05
C GLY A 36 -9.62 22.73 22.46
N ASP A 37 -10.36 23.34 23.38
CA ASP A 37 -9.99 23.47 24.80
C ASP A 37 -11.17 23.22 25.74
N THR A 38 -10.87 22.66 26.93
CA THR A 38 -11.88 22.30 27.92
C THR A 38 -11.38 22.45 29.35
N GLY A 39 -12.30 22.59 30.30
CA GLY A 39 -12.01 22.55 31.73
C GLY A 39 -12.51 21.24 32.32
N ILE A 40 -11.66 20.54 33.07
CA ILE A 40 -12.02 19.35 33.84
C ILE A 40 -11.94 19.67 35.33
N SER A 41 -12.93 19.23 36.11
CA SER A 41 -12.97 19.43 37.56
C SER A 41 -13.06 18.10 38.29
N PHE A 42 -12.20 17.89 39.29
CA PHE A 42 -12.18 16.73 40.17
C PHE A 42 -11.69 17.16 41.56
N GLU A 43 -12.28 16.63 42.63
CA GLU A 43 -11.81 16.77 44.03
C GLU A 43 -11.41 18.20 44.45
N SER A 44 -12.28 19.17 44.15
CA SER A 44 -12.13 20.62 44.44
C SER A 44 -11.08 21.40 43.61
N LYS A 45 -10.47 20.78 42.60
CA LYS A 45 -9.58 21.44 41.63
C LYS A 45 -10.19 21.44 40.23
N THR A 46 -9.90 22.51 39.48
CA THR A 46 -10.24 22.62 38.05
C THR A 46 -8.97 22.83 37.24
N VAL A 47 -8.74 21.96 36.27
CA VAL A 47 -7.57 21.97 35.38
C VAL A 47 -8.02 22.32 33.97
N ARG A 48 -7.22 23.14 33.26
CA ARG A 48 -7.48 23.50 31.87
C ARG A 48 -6.73 22.55 30.95
N LEU A 49 -7.46 21.83 30.11
CA LEU A 49 -6.92 20.99 29.05
C LEU A 49 -6.96 21.76 27.73
N LYS A 50 -5.81 21.88 27.07
CA LYS A 50 -5.68 22.44 25.72
C LYS A 50 -5.46 21.30 24.71
N ARG A 51 -5.41 21.62 23.42
CA ARG A 51 -4.98 20.69 22.37
C ARG A 51 -3.77 19.86 22.81
N GLU A 52 -3.83 18.57 22.52
CA GLU A 52 -2.92 17.50 22.90
C GLU A 52 -2.86 17.20 24.41
N SER A 53 -3.49 17.94 25.32
CA SER A 53 -3.39 17.61 26.76
C SER A 53 -3.86 16.18 27.07
N ILE A 54 -3.07 15.46 27.88
CA ILE A 54 -3.33 14.09 28.33
C ILE A 54 -3.59 14.11 29.84
N ILE A 55 -4.70 13.53 30.26
CA ILE A 55 -4.99 13.30 31.68
C ILE A 55 -5.62 11.94 31.92
N LEU A 56 -5.20 11.24 32.98
CA LEU A 56 -5.79 9.97 33.39
C LEU A 56 -6.61 10.15 34.68
N ILE A 57 -7.89 9.79 34.62
CA ILE A 57 -8.81 9.76 35.77
C ILE A 57 -8.82 8.34 36.35
N ASN A 58 -8.35 8.20 37.59
CA ASN A 58 -8.30 6.91 38.27
C ASN A 58 -9.71 6.38 38.57
N SER A 59 -9.83 5.05 38.71
CA SER A 59 -11.06 4.36 39.09
C SER A 59 -11.74 5.00 40.31
N ASN A 60 -13.08 5.07 40.27
CA ASN A 60 -13.95 5.55 41.33
C ASN A 60 -13.70 7.01 41.76
N ARG A 61 -13.09 7.83 40.89
CA ARG A 61 -12.99 9.29 41.09
C ARG A 61 -14.06 10.00 40.27
N SER A 62 -14.77 10.94 40.90
CA SER A 62 -15.76 11.75 40.20
C SER A 62 -15.10 12.91 39.46
N PHE A 63 -15.59 13.20 38.25
CA PHE A 63 -15.13 14.33 37.46
C PHE A 63 -16.28 14.98 36.67
N SER A 64 -16.13 16.28 36.37
CA SER A 64 -17.02 17.01 35.46
C SER A 64 -16.20 17.69 34.37
N LEU A 65 -16.70 17.67 33.14
CA LEU A 65 -16.07 18.27 31.97
C LEU A 65 -17.14 18.85 31.06
N LYS A 66 -16.93 20.09 30.61
CA LYS A 66 -17.79 20.73 29.61
C LYS A 66 -16.98 21.67 28.74
N LYS A 67 -17.37 21.80 27.47
CA LYS A 67 -16.84 22.82 26.57
C LYS A 67 -16.92 24.20 27.24
N ARG A 68 -15.86 25.00 27.09
CA ARG A 68 -15.81 26.33 27.67
C ARG A 68 -16.78 27.28 26.95
N LEU A 69 -17.58 28.02 27.72
CA LEU A 69 -18.40 29.11 27.18
C LEU A 69 -17.51 30.16 26.51
N GLY A 70 -17.79 30.48 25.25
CA GLY A 70 -17.07 31.50 24.46
C GLY A 70 -15.93 30.99 23.56
N SER A 71 -15.63 29.68 23.54
CA SER A 71 -14.68 29.10 22.59
C SER A 71 -15.35 28.87 21.23
N SER A 72 -14.76 29.40 20.14
CA SER A 72 -15.28 29.28 18.77
C SER A 72 -15.01 27.92 18.14
N GLU A 73 -14.04 27.17 18.64
CA GLU A 73 -13.63 25.87 18.10
C GLU A 73 -14.45 24.73 18.72
N ASP A 74 -14.72 23.66 17.96
CA ASP A 74 -15.32 22.45 18.48
C ASP A 74 -14.32 21.66 19.33
N LEU A 75 -14.80 21.07 20.44
CA LEU A 75 -14.00 20.18 21.27
C LEU A 75 -14.09 18.76 20.70
N LEU A 76 -12.94 18.17 20.37
CA LEU A 76 -12.84 16.76 20.01
C LEU A 76 -11.98 16.04 21.05
N LEU A 77 -12.60 15.10 21.77
CA LEU A 77 -11.99 14.43 22.91
C LEU A 77 -11.91 12.92 22.64
N CYS A 78 -10.71 12.37 22.74
CA CYS A 78 -10.52 10.92 22.76
C CYS A 78 -10.58 10.41 24.21
N VAL A 79 -11.42 9.41 24.44
CA VAL A 79 -11.64 8.77 25.74
C VAL A 79 -11.28 7.30 25.60
N LEU A 80 -10.31 6.84 26.38
CA LEU A 80 -9.94 5.44 26.46
C LEU A 80 -10.26 4.93 27.86
N LYS A 81 -11.23 4.01 27.94
CA LYS A 81 -11.59 3.30 29.17
C LYS A 81 -10.77 2.03 29.26
N ILE A 82 -9.91 1.93 30.27
CA ILE A 82 -8.92 0.87 30.41
C ILE A 82 -9.43 -0.19 31.38
N SER A 83 -9.45 -1.47 31.00
CA SER A 83 -9.94 -2.54 31.89
C SER A 83 -9.12 -2.63 33.18
N LYS A 84 -9.72 -2.29 34.32
CA LYS A 84 -9.12 -2.47 35.65
C LYS A 84 -8.81 -3.94 35.89
N ALA A 85 -9.73 -4.83 35.50
CA ALA A 85 -9.55 -6.28 35.64
C ALA A 85 -8.27 -6.76 34.94
N PHE A 86 -8.05 -6.34 33.69
CA PHE A 86 -6.83 -6.68 32.95
C PHE A 86 -5.57 -6.12 33.63
N LEU A 87 -5.60 -4.85 34.06
CA LEU A 87 -4.47 -4.22 34.75
C LEU A 87 -4.11 -4.97 36.04
N VAL A 88 -5.09 -5.41 36.82
CA VAL A 88 -4.88 -6.20 38.04
C VAL A 88 -4.27 -7.57 37.70
N THR A 89 -4.79 -8.26 36.68
CA THR A 89 -4.24 -9.54 36.21
C THR A 89 -2.79 -9.42 35.76
N TYR A 90 -2.46 -8.36 35.01
CA TYR A 90 -1.12 -8.16 34.45
C TYR A 90 -0.10 -7.69 35.49
N THR A 91 -0.48 -6.74 36.35
CA THR A 91 0.43 -6.14 37.33
C THR A 91 0.52 -6.90 38.65
N GLY A 92 -0.46 -7.77 38.94
CA GLY A 92 -0.63 -8.43 40.24
C GLY A 92 -1.05 -7.49 41.38
N LYS A 93 -1.33 -6.21 41.10
CA LYS A 93 -1.65 -5.18 42.10
C LYS A 93 -3.13 -4.81 42.04
N LYS A 94 -3.82 -4.84 43.19
CA LYS A 94 -5.24 -4.51 43.30
C LYS A 94 -5.51 -2.99 43.29
N ASN A 95 -4.66 -2.24 43.99
CA ASN A 95 -4.78 -0.78 44.14
C ASN A 95 -3.79 -0.05 43.24
N LEU A 96 -4.14 0.09 41.95
CA LEU A 96 -3.35 0.85 40.98
C LEU A 96 -3.77 2.33 41.00
N LEU A 97 -2.79 3.21 41.19
CA LEU A 97 -2.95 4.65 41.02
C LEU A 97 -1.97 5.13 39.95
N PHE A 98 -2.51 5.83 38.96
CA PHE A 98 -1.73 6.51 37.94
C PHE A 98 -1.64 8.00 38.25
N TRP A 99 -0.43 8.55 38.15
CA TRP A 99 -0.22 9.99 38.07
C TRP A 99 0.15 10.31 36.63
N CYS A 100 -0.84 10.76 35.86
CA CYS A 100 -0.65 11.13 34.46
C CYS A 100 -1.48 12.39 34.18
N ASN A 101 -0.85 13.55 34.33
CA ASN A 101 -1.43 14.85 34.01
C ASN A 101 -0.42 15.75 33.29
N SER A 102 -0.48 15.79 31.95
CA SER A 102 0.48 16.54 31.13
C SER A 102 0.44 18.06 31.36
N THR A 103 -0.62 18.57 31.99
CA THR A 103 -0.75 20.01 32.28
C THR A 103 0.02 20.45 33.52
N GLU A 104 0.31 19.51 34.43
CA GLU A 104 1.07 19.76 35.65
C GLU A 104 2.53 19.33 35.50
N GLU A 105 2.80 18.29 34.70
CA GLU A 105 4.14 17.68 34.56
C GLU A 105 4.91 18.11 33.29
N GLY A 106 4.27 18.79 32.33
CA GLY A 106 4.93 19.32 31.12
C GLY A 106 5.16 18.30 29.99
N GLU A 107 6.09 18.60 29.09
CA GLU A 107 6.39 17.86 27.84
C GLU A 107 7.53 16.84 28.01
N GLY A 108 7.44 15.95 29.00
CA GLY A 108 8.44 14.89 29.20
C GLY A 108 8.43 13.81 28.11
N GLU A 109 9.54 13.09 27.93
CA GLU A 109 9.69 11.99 26.95
C GLU A 109 8.58 10.93 27.07
N ALA A 110 8.13 10.65 28.29
CA ALA A 110 7.05 9.69 28.53
C ALA A 110 5.70 10.16 27.97
N TYR A 111 5.41 11.46 27.99
CA TYR A 111 4.21 12.05 27.39
C TYR A 111 4.30 12.09 25.88
N GLU A 112 5.48 12.38 25.32
CA GLU A 112 5.68 12.36 23.87
C GLU A 112 5.41 10.98 23.29
N LYS A 113 5.90 9.92 23.96
CA LYS A 113 5.56 8.54 23.61
C LYS A 113 4.05 8.27 23.68
N LEU A 114 3.35 8.78 24.70
CA LEU A 114 1.88 8.66 24.79
C LEU A 114 1.19 9.40 23.63
N ARG A 115 1.62 10.62 23.27
CA ARG A 115 1.06 11.38 22.14
C ARG A 115 1.19 10.60 20.85
N VAL A 116 2.36 10.06 20.56
CA VAL A 116 2.61 9.25 19.36
C VAL A 116 1.68 8.04 19.33
N ILE A 117 1.51 7.32 20.46
CA ILE A 117 0.61 6.17 20.54
C ILE A 117 -0.85 6.59 20.34
N LEU A 118 -1.30 7.67 20.96
CA LEU A 118 -2.67 8.17 20.88
C LEU A 118 -3.01 8.71 19.49
N GLN A 119 -2.09 9.44 18.86
CA GLN A 119 -2.21 9.85 17.46
C GLN A 119 -2.35 8.62 16.57
N GLN A 120 -1.52 7.59 16.78
CA GLN A 120 -1.62 6.35 16.02
C GLN A 120 -2.98 5.65 16.16
N LEU A 121 -3.54 5.64 17.37
CA LEU A 121 -4.88 5.10 17.62
C LEU A 121 -5.97 5.93 16.95
N LEU A 122 -5.87 7.26 16.95
CA LEU A 122 -6.84 8.16 16.30
C LEU A 122 -6.81 8.03 14.78
N ILE A 123 -5.61 7.89 14.23
CA ILE A 123 -5.37 7.63 12.83
C ILE A 123 -6.01 6.29 12.41
N ASP A 124 -5.79 5.24 13.20
CA ASP A 124 -6.41 3.94 12.96
C ASP A 124 -7.94 4.03 13.04
N TYR A 125 -8.46 4.72 14.05
CA TYR A 125 -9.89 5.01 14.21
C TYR A 125 -10.48 5.77 13.01
N ALA A 126 -9.69 6.66 12.39
CA ALA A 126 -10.09 7.45 11.23
C ALA A 126 -10.06 6.68 9.91
N ASN A 127 -9.16 5.70 9.75
CA ASN A 127 -8.86 5.11 8.45
C ASN A 127 -9.28 3.65 8.30
N ASN A 128 -9.36 2.89 9.40
CA ASN A 128 -9.56 1.45 9.33
C ASN A 128 -10.97 1.04 9.79
N PRO A 129 -11.60 0.05 9.15
CA PRO A 129 -12.85 -0.53 9.62
C PRO A 129 -12.64 -1.31 10.93
N PRO A 130 -13.71 -1.57 11.70
CA PRO A 130 -13.63 -2.29 12.99
C PRO A 130 -12.93 -3.66 12.92
N GLU A 131 -12.83 -4.27 11.74
CA GLU A 131 -12.21 -5.60 11.57
C GLU A 131 -10.67 -5.62 11.66
N GLN A 132 -9.97 -4.47 11.66
CA GLN A 132 -8.51 -4.40 11.82
C GLN A 132 -8.06 -4.44 13.30
N TYR A 133 -8.42 -5.52 13.98
CA TYR A 133 -8.18 -5.69 15.42
C TYR A 133 -6.70 -5.63 15.81
N LEU A 134 -5.79 -6.24 15.03
CA LEU A 134 -4.42 -6.51 15.49
C LEU A 134 -3.55 -5.26 15.64
N LEU A 135 -3.60 -4.33 14.68
CA LEU A 135 -2.82 -3.08 14.78
C LEU A 135 -3.30 -2.25 15.97
N ARG A 136 -4.63 -2.12 16.13
CA ARG A 136 -5.25 -1.44 17.26
C ARG A 136 -4.87 -2.08 18.59
N TYR A 137 -4.95 -3.41 18.70
CA TYR A 137 -4.52 -4.13 19.90
C TYR A 137 -3.03 -3.94 20.18
N SER A 138 -2.16 -3.94 19.16
CA SER A 138 -0.72 -3.67 19.36
C SER A 138 -0.49 -2.28 19.97
N CYS A 139 -1.25 -1.27 19.52
CA CYS A 139 -1.21 0.08 20.07
C CYS A 139 -1.78 0.11 21.50
N PHE A 140 -2.83 -0.64 21.81
CA PHE A 140 -3.35 -0.77 23.17
C PHE A 140 -2.31 -1.39 24.11
N TYR A 141 -1.66 -2.49 23.73
CA TYR A 141 -0.59 -3.09 24.55
C TYR A 141 0.59 -2.12 24.76
N ARG A 142 0.98 -1.37 23.70
CA ARG A 142 2.03 -0.35 23.81
C ARG A 142 1.62 0.81 24.72
N LEU A 143 0.35 1.24 24.66
CA LEU A 143 -0.22 2.25 25.55
C LEU A 143 -0.19 1.79 27.01
N LEU A 144 -0.64 0.56 27.28
CA LEU A 144 -0.64 -0.01 28.63
C LEU A 144 0.77 -0.15 29.18
N HIS A 145 1.71 -0.63 28.37
CA HIS A 145 3.12 -0.69 28.76
C HIS A 145 3.65 0.69 29.16
N GLN A 146 3.34 1.73 28.37
CA GLN A 146 3.76 3.10 28.65
C GLN A 146 3.15 3.62 29.96
N LEU A 147 1.83 3.43 30.17
CA LEU A 147 1.13 3.82 31.39
C LEU A 147 1.69 3.11 32.63
N VAL A 148 1.85 1.79 32.55
CA VAL A 148 2.32 0.95 33.65
C VAL A 148 3.77 1.26 34.01
N SER A 149 4.63 1.49 33.02
CA SER A 149 6.08 1.66 33.24
C SER A 149 6.45 3.05 33.77
N TYR A 150 5.71 4.09 33.36
CA TYR A 150 6.13 5.48 33.64
C TYR A 150 5.15 6.28 34.51
N PHE A 151 3.89 5.85 34.63
CA PHE A 151 2.85 6.65 35.28
C PHE A 151 2.21 5.97 36.50
N ILE A 152 2.57 4.71 36.81
CA ILE A 152 2.14 4.06 38.06
C ILE A 152 2.89 4.66 39.25
N ILE A 153 2.15 5.01 40.29
CA ILE A 153 2.71 5.39 41.59
C ILE A 153 2.95 4.12 42.41
N SER A 154 4.18 3.93 42.93
CA SER A 154 4.48 2.85 43.86
C SER A 154 4.01 3.18 45.28
N GLU A 155 3.60 2.17 46.05
CA GLU A 155 3.21 2.33 47.46
C GLU A 155 4.30 3.01 48.30
N SER A 156 5.58 2.85 47.92
CA SER A 156 6.75 3.44 48.59
C SER A 156 7.01 4.92 48.27
N ASN A 157 6.39 5.50 47.23
CA ASN A 157 6.59 6.91 46.84
C ASN A 157 5.50 7.87 47.36
N HIS A 158 4.58 7.40 48.21
CA HIS A 158 3.54 8.24 48.79
C HIS A 158 4.06 9.06 49.99
N LEU A 159 4.71 10.19 49.72
CA LEU A 159 5.12 11.16 50.74
C LEU A 159 3.94 11.61 51.64
N VAL A 160 4.31 11.89 52.87
CA VAL A 160 3.49 12.05 54.09
C VAL A 160 2.54 13.25 54.02
N GLY A 161 1.26 13.03 54.35
CA GLY A 161 0.27 14.10 54.55
C GLY A 161 -1.16 13.63 54.86
N GLY A 162 -1.49 13.51 56.16
CA GLY A 162 -2.81 13.78 56.78
C GLY A 162 -4.04 12.93 56.44
N SER A 163 -4.55 12.17 57.42
CA SER A 163 -5.92 11.65 57.69
C SER A 163 -6.88 11.12 56.59
N ASP A 164 -6.80 11.54 55.33
CA ASP A 164 -7.66 11.05 54.23
C ASP A 164 -7.12 9.76 53.58
N LYS A 165 -5.85 9.41 53.83
CA LYS A 165 -5.14 8.22 53.31
C LYS A 165 -5.80 6.90 53.72
N ASP A 166 -6.05 6.73 55.01
CA ASP A 166 -6.67 5.53 55.58
C ASP A 166 -8.17 5.44 55.25
N SER A 167 -8.76 6.59 54.91
CA SER A 167 -10.15 6.68 54.49
C SER A 167 -10.33 6.18 53.04
N GLN A 168 -9.61 6.74 52.07
CA GLN A 168 -9.86 6.38 50.66
C GLN A 168 -9.42 4.95 50.31
N SER A 169 -8.29 4.46 50.88
CA SER A 169 -7.88 3.06 50.69
C SER A 169 -8.92 2.09 51.25
N ARG A 170 -9.39 2.34 52.48
CA ARG A 170 -10.44 1.54 53.12
C ARG A 170 -11.75 1.57 52.32
N LEU A 171 -12.08 2.70 51.70
CA LEU A 171 -13.25 2.80 50.83
C LEU A 171 -13.09 1.97 49.56
N ASN A 172 -11.92 2.01 48.93
CA ASN A 172 -11.63 1.20 47.75
C ASN A 172 -11.64 -0.29 48.09
N ASP A 173 -11.08 -0.71 49.23
CA ASP A 173 -11.12 -2.11 49.66
C ASP A 173 -12.56 -2.57 49.95
N LEU A 174 -13.39 -1.70 50.54
CA LEU A 174 -14.83 -1.96 50.71
C LEU A 174 -15.55 -2.11 49.36
N ILE A 175 -15.27 -1.22 48.40
CA ILE A 175 -15.85 -1.27 47.06
C ILE A 175 -15.40 -2.53 46.31
N ASP A 176 -14.10 -2.84 46.32
CA ASP A 176 -13.52 -4.00 45.65
C ASP A 176 -14.09 -5.30 46.22
N TYR A 177 -14.35 -5.35 47.54
CA TYR A 177 -15.05 -6.47 48.14
C TYR A 177 -16.47 -6.62 47.60
N ILE A 178 -17.22 -5.51 47.55
CA ILE A 178 -18.59 -5.49 47.04
C ILE A 178 -18.64 -5.92 45.58
N GLU A 179 -17.74 -5.38 44.75
CA GLU A 179 -17.67 -5.71 43.32
C GLU A 179 -17.18 -7.13 43.07
N SER A 180 -16.33 -7.71 43.93
CA SER A 180 -15.86 -9.09 43.76
C SER A 180 -16.84 -10.15 44.28
N ASN A 181 -17.82 -9.75 45.10
CA ASN A 181 -18.73 -10.67 45.78
C ASN A 181 -20.21 -10.25 45.62
N TYR A 182 -20.52 -9.41 44.62
CA TYR A 182 -21.87 -8.85 44.46
C TYR A 182 -22.95 -9.92 44.25
N ASP A 183 -22.58 -11.05 43.65
CA ASP A 183 -23.41 -12.21 43.36
C ASP A 183 -23.71 -13.08 44.60
N GLN A 184 -23.01 -12.83 45.72
CA GLN A 184 -23.17 -13.55 46.99
C GLN A 184 -23.97 -12.74 48.02
N PRO A 185 -24.53 -13.36 49.08
CA PRO A 185 -25.20 -12.65 50.18
C PRO A 185 -24.24 -11.79 51.03
N VAL A 186 -23.97 -10.56 50.60
CA VAL A 186 -23.11 -9.62 51.35
C VAL A 186 -23.91 -8.82 52.39
N SER A 187 -23.47 -8.87 53.65
CA SER A 187 -24.06 -8.10 54.76
C SER A 187 -23.13 -7.01 55.31
N LEU A 188 -23.70 -6.03 56.01
CA LEU A 188 -22.92 -4.99 56.70
C LEU A 188 -22.10 -5.58 57.85
N GLU A 189 -22.63 -6.60 58.51
CA GLU A 189 -22.00 -7.32 59.61
C GLU A 189 -20.76 -8.07 59.13
N GLU A 190 -20.86 -8.75 57.99
CA GLU A 190 -19.74 -9.46 57.35
C GLU A 190 -18.62 -8.49 56.92
N LEU A 191 -18.99 -7.36 56.34
CA LEU A 191 -18.04 -6.28 56.02
C LEU A 191 -17.41 -5.71 57.29
N ALA A 192 -18.19 -5.47 58.33
CA ALA A 192 -17.70 -4.96 59.60
C ALA A 192 -16.69 -5.93 60.24
N GLU A 193 -16.99 -7.24 60.24
CA GLU A 193 -16.12 -8.27 60.77
C GLU A 193 -14.81 -8.39 59.98
N ARG A 194 -14.90 -8.42 58.64
CA ARG A 194 -13.74 -8.53 57.74
C ARG A 194 -12.77 -7.37 57.85
N PHE A 195 -13.28 -6.18 58.10
CA PHE A 195 -12.48 -4.96 58.22
C PHE A 195 -12.17 -4.58 59.69
N HIS A 196 -12.55 -5.42 60.66
CA HIS A 196 -12.40 -5.18 62.10
C HIS A 196 -13.03 -3.85 62.59
N LEU A 197 -14.20 -3.52 62.06
CA LEU A 197 -14.97 -2.31 62.36
C LEU A 197 -16.34 -2.65 62.96
N SER A 198 -17.05 -1.66 63.49
CA SER A 198 -18.47 -1.84 63.83
C SER A 198 -19.37 -1.58 62.62
N GLY A 199 -20.47 -2.32 62.48
CA GLY A 199 -21.42 -2.13 61.37
C GLY A 199 -21.99 -0.71 61.31
N SER A 200 -22.19 -0.05 62.46
CA SER A 200 -22.60 1.34 62.55
C SER A 200 -21.55 2.31 62.00
N TYR A 201 -20.26 2.03 62.23
CA TYR A 201 -19.17 2.82 61.67
C TYR A 201 -19.10 2.63 60.16
N VAL A 202 -19.11 1.40 59.63
CA VAL A 202 -19.07 1.13 58.18
C VAL A 202 -20.24 1.78 57.45
N SER A 203 -21.46 1.68 57.99
CA SER A 203 -22.66 2.29 57.39
C SER A 203 -22.56 3.82 57.31
N ARG A 204 -22.17 4.48 58.41
CA ARG A 204 -21.99 5.94 58.45
C ARG A 204 -20.83 6.38 57.55
N TYR A 205 -19.74 5.64 57.59
CA TYR A 205 -18.52 5.88 56.83
C TYR A 205 -18.76 5.79 55.31
N PHE A 206 -19.41 4.71 54.87
CA PHE A 206 -19.76 4.48 53.47
C PHE A 206 -20.71 5.56 52.95
N LYS A 207 -21.74 5.91 53.73
CA LYS A 207 -22.70 6.98 53.36
C LYS A 207 -22.05 8.34 53.26
N GLN A 208 -21.12 8.67 54.15
CA GLN A 208 -20.41 9.94 54.13
C GLN A 208 -19.53 10.08 52.89
N LYS A 209 -18.82 9.02 52.50
CA LYS A 209 -17.87 9.07 51.38
C LYS A 209 -18.52 8.87 50.01
N MET A 210 -19.53 8.00 49.92
CA MET A 210 -20.21 7.67 48.64
C MET A 210 -21.49 8.48 48.39
N GLY A 211 -21.97 9.24 49.38
CA GLY A 211 -23.25 9.96 49.32
C GLY A 211 -24.50 9.07 49.40
N ARG A 212 -24.33 7.74 49.43
CA ARG A 212 -25.40 6.73 49.44
C ARG A 212 -25.08 5.59 50.41
N ASN A 213 -26.11 4.91 50.91
CA ASN A 213 -25.89 3.81 51.87
C ASN A 213 -25.36 2.55 51.16
N PHE A 214 -24.74 1.67 51.95
CA PHE A 214 -24.14 0.42 51.47
C PHE A 214 -25.13 -0.48 50.72
N ILE A 215 -26.32 -0.69 51.25
CA ILE A 215 -27.31 -1.62 50.66
C ILE A 215 -27.77 -1.12 49.30
N ASP A 216 -28.00 0.18 49.17
CA ASP A 216 -28.38 0.77 47.88
C ASP A 216 -27.23 0.64 46.88
N TYR A 217 -25.98 0.85 47.30
CA TYR A 217 -24.81 0.65 46.43
C TYR A 217 -24.61 -0.82 46.01
N LEU A 218 -24.81 -1.78 46.91
CA LEU A 218 -24.77 -3.21 46.58
C LEU A 218 -25.86 -3.54 45.56
N TYR A 219 -27.10 -3.09 45.79
CA TYR A 219 -28.18 -3.33 44.83
C TYR A 219 -27.95 -2.65 43.48
N GLU A 220 -27.41 -1.43 43.45
CA GLU A 220 -27.01 -0.76 42.21
C GLU A 220 -25.91 -1.53 41.48
N THR A 221 -24.94 -2.07 42.21
CA THR A 221 -23.87 -2.92 41.63
C THR A 221 -24.45 -4.18 41.02
N ARG A 222 -25.34 -4.87 41.75
CA ARG A 222 -26.05 -6.05 41.24
C ARG A 222 -26.93 -5.70 40.03
N LEU A 223 -27.62 -4.57 40.05
CA LEU A 223 -28.43 -4.08 38.93
C LEU A 223 -27.60 -3.74 37.70
N TYR A 224 -26.39 -3.18 37.90
CA TYR A 224 -25.45 -2.88 36.83
C TYR A 224 -25.03 -4.16 36.08
N HIS A 225 -24.56 -5.17 36.81
CA HIS A 225 -24.21 -6.46 36.22
C HIS A 225 -25.43 -7.17 35.60
N ALA A 226 -26.60 -7.07 36.24
CA ALA A 226 -27.83 -7.60 35.66
C ALA A 226 -28.20 -6.90 34.35
N ALA A 227 -28.03 -5.58 34.24
CA ALA A 227 -28.26 -4.84 33.00
C ALA A 227 -27.30 -5.27 31.89
N GLU A 228 -26.01 -5.47 32.20
CA GLU A 228 -25.06 -6.02 31.23
C GLU A 228 -25.47 -7.41 30.74
N LEU A 229 -25.88 -8.31 31.64
CA LEU A 229 -26.38 -9.64 31.28
C LEU A 229 -27.68 -9.57 30.47
N LEU A 230 -28.57 -8.63 30.76
CA LEU A 230 -29.82 -8.42 30.01
C LEU A 230 -29.59 -8.03 28.55
N LEU A 231 -28.53 -7.26 28.29
CA LEU A 231 -28.18 -6.77 26.96
C LEU A 231 -27.32 -7.78 26.18
N ASN A 232 -26.42 -8.47 26.86
CA ASN A 232 -25.43 -9.34 26.22
C ASN A 232 -25.85 -10.81 26.12
N THR A 233 -26.98 -11.21 26.71
CA THR A 233 -27.42 -12.62 26.73
C THR A 233 -28.93 -12.77 26.52
N ASP A 234 -29.35 -13.95 26.06
CA ASP A 234 -30.77 -14.34 25.96
C ASP A 234 -31.30 -15.06 27.21
N LYS A 235 -30.56 -15.05 28.33
CA LYS A 235 -30.96 -15.75 29.57
C LYS A 235 -32.33 -15.26 30.07
N ALA A 236 -33.05 -16.11 30.80
CA ALA A 236 -34.31 -15.71 31.41
C ALA A 236 -34.06 -14.63 32.48
N ILE A 237 -35.00 -13.69 32.64
CA ILE A 237 -34.89 -12.58 33.62
C ILE A 237 -34.73 -13.12 35.04
N THR A 238 -35.36 -14.27 35.34
CA THR A 238 -35.22 -15.01 36.60
C THR A 238 -33.78 -15.40 36.88
N ASP A 239 -33.10 -15.96 35.88
CA ASP A 239 -31.75 -16.48 36.02
C ASP A 239 -30.77 -15.31 36.19
N ILE A 240 -30.94 -14.24 35.41
CA ILE A 240 -30.14 -13.03 35.54
C ILE A 240 -30.29 -12.40 36.94
N ALA A 241 -31.51 -12.36 37.47
CA ALA A 241 -31.73 -11.84 38.82
C ALA A 241 -30.97 -12.65 39.88
N LEU A 242 -31.03 -13.98 39.79
CA LEU A 242 -30.36 -14.88 40.74
C LEU A 242 -28.84 -14.85 40.58
N GLU A 243 -28.32 -14.93 39.35
CA GLU A 243 -26.89 -14.83 39.04
C GLU A 243 -26.30 -13.47 39.44
N SER A 244 -27.11 -12.42 39.46
CA SER A 244 -26.69 -11.10 39.94
C SER A 244 -26.86 -10.92 41.45
N GLY A 245 -27.08 -12.01 42.21
CA GLY A 245 -27.14 -12.00 43.67
C GLY A 245 -28.46 -11.51 44.28
N PHE A 246 -29.54 -11.34 43.51
CA PHE A 246 -30.83 -10.97 44.11
C PHE A 246 -31.49 -12.17 44.79
N PRO A 247 -32.03 -12.00 46.01
CA PRO A 247 -32.67 -13.09 46.75
C PRO A 247 -33.97 -13.59 46.09
N ASN A 248 -34.64 -12.75 45.30
CA ASN A 248 -35.79 -13.15 44.47
C ASN A 248 -36.09 -12.11 43.39
N LEU A 249 -36.88 -12.54 42.40
CA LEU A 249 -37.30 -11.73 41.26
C LEU A 249 -38.14 -10.50 41.65
N ALA A 250 -38.90 -10.56 42.74
CA ALA A 250 -39.76 -9.45 43.16
C ALA A 250 -38.93 -8.23 43.61
N ILE A 251 -37.88 -8.46 44.41
CA ILE A 251 -36.94 -7.41 44.83
C ILE A 251 -36.15 -6.88 43.63
N PHE A 252 -35.68 -7.76 42.75
CA PHE A 252 -35.01 -7.38 41.51
C PHE A 252 -35.88 -6.44 40.66
N ASN A 253 -37.10 -6.86 40.31
CA ASN A 253 -38.00 -6.06 39.48
C ASN A 253 -38.32 -4.69 40.08
N ARG A 254 -38.55 -4.64 41.40
CA ARG A 254 -38.82 -3.37 42.10
C ARG A 254 -37.63 -2.43 42.03
N ARG A 255 -36.42 -2.93 42.34
CA ARG A 255 -35.18 -2.14 42.34
C ARG A 255 -34.78 -1.73 40.92
N PHE A 256 -34.87 -2.66 39.96
CA PHE A 256 -34.59 -2.41 38.55
C PHE A 256 -35.49 -1.29 37.99
N ARG A 257 -36.79 -1.36 38.28
CA ARG A 257 -37.74 -0.31 37.86
C ARG A 257 -37.49 1.03 38.54
N GLY A 258 -36.99 1.02 39.77
CA GLY A 258 -36.57 2.23 40.46
C GLY A 258 -35.33 2.88 39.86
N MET A 259 -34.35 2.09 39.40
CA MET A 259 -33.09 2.60 38.84
C MET A 259 -33.22 2.97 37.36
N TYR A 260 -33.85 2.11 36.56
CA TYR A 260 -33.95 2.25 35.10
C TYR A 260 -35.30 2.76 34.60
N ASN A 261 -36.21 3.13 35.51
CA ASN A 261 -37.57 3.63 35.21
C ASN A 261 -38.43 2.72 34.31
N CYS A 262 -38.06 1.45 34.13
CA CYS A 262 -38.78 0.47 33.33
C CYS A 262 -38.59 -0.97 33.85
N THR A 263 -39.36 -1.93 33.34
CA THR A 263 -39.17 -3.34 33.74
C THR A 263 -37.97 -3.94 33.00
N PRO A 264 -37.28 -4.97 33.56
CA PRO A 264 -36.16 -5.63 32.89
C PRO A 264 -36.47 -6.13 31.47
N THR A 265 -37.68 -6.66 31.27
CA THR A 265 -38.16 -7.08 29.94
C THR A 265 -38.27 -5.89 28.98
N LYS A 266 -38.90 -4.79 29.42
CA LYS A 266 -38.99 -3.57 28.61
C LYS A 266 -37.63 -2.94 28.38
N TYR A 267 -36.71 -3.05 29.33
CA TYR A 267 -35.33 -2.59 29.18
C TYR A 267 -34.63 -3.37 28.06
N ARG A 268 -34.68 -4.71 28.08
CA ARG A 268 -34.14 -5.57 27.02
C ARG A 268 -34.77 -5.28 25.64
N GLU A 269 -36.09 -5.12 25.58
CA GLU A 269 -36.81 -4.86 24.33
C GLU A 269 -36.58 -3.43 23.79
N ALA A 270 -36.59 -2.43 24.68
CA ALA A 270 -36.34 -1.04 24.31
C ALA A 270 -34.91 -0.89 23.82
N HIS A 271 -33.92 -1.48 24.48
CA HIS A 271 -32.53 -1.41 24.04
C HIS A 271 -32.30 -2.16 22.72
N ARG A 272 -32.94 -3.32 22.48
CA ARG A 272 -32.90 -3.99 21.16
C ARG A 272 -33.53 -3.17 20.02
N LYS A 273 -34.66 -2.50 20.25
CA LYS A 273 -35.34 -1.68 19.22
C LYS A 273 -34.77 -0.26 19.07
N GLN A 274 -34.16 0.27 20.12
CA GLN A 274 -33.50 1.58 20.14
C GLN A 274 -32.08 1.47 19.61
N GLU A 275 -31.41 0.31 19.70
CA GLU A 275 -30.16 0.01 18.98
C GLU A 275 -30.33 0.24 17.48
N ASP A 276 -31.36 -0.29 16.82
CA ASP A 276 -31.54 -0.14 15.37
C ASP A 276 -31.71 1.33 14.89
N ARG A 277 -32.40 2.19 15.65
CA ARG A 277 -32.59 3.62 15.31
C ARG A 277 -31.47 4.54 15.80
N THR A 278 -30.78 4.16 16.88
CA THR A 278 -29.69 4.95 17.49
C THR A 278 -28.34 4.60 16.86
N GLU A 279 -28.17 3.37 16.35
CA GLU A 279 -27.02 2.96 15.54
C GLU A 279 -26.90 3.83 14.29
N GLU A 280 -27.99 4.11 13.58
CA GLU A 280 -27.94 4.94 12.37
C GLU A 280 -27.51 6.40 12.66
N ILE A 281 -27.98 6.98 13.76
CA ILE A 281 -27.59 8.33 14.21
C ILE A 281 -26.14 8.34 14.72
N LYS A 282 -25.75 7.33 15.52
CA LYS A 282 -24.37 7.18 16.02
C LYS A 282 -23.39 6.85 14.89
N ALA A 283 -23.78 6.08 13.89
CA ALA A 283 -22.99 5.78 12.70
C ALA A 283 -22.74 7.06 11.90
N ASN A 284 -23.77 7.87 11.65
CA ASN A 284 -23.61 9.17 10.99
C ASN A 284 -22.70 10.13 11.78
N GLN A 285 -22.78 10.13 13.11
CA GLN A 285 -21.89 10.94 13.95
C GLN A 285 -20.45 10.39 13.95
N ARG A 286 -20.26 9.07 14.02
CA ARG A 286 -18.97 8.38 13.90
C ARG A 286 -18.32 8.69 12.56
N GLU A 287 -19.08 8.67 11.46
CA GLU A 287 -18.58 8.99 10.12
C GLU A 287 -18.14 10.44 10.01
N ARG A 288 -18.91 11.39 10.56
CA ARG A 288 -18.49 12.81 10.61
C ARG A 288 -17.21 13.02 11.41
N ILE A 289 -17.07 12.34 12.56
CA ILE A 289 -15.84 12.38 13.37
C ILE A 289 -14.68 11.75 12.60
N ARG A 290 -14.92 10.63 11.91
CA ARG A 290 -13.95 9.96 11.05
C ARG A 290 -13.46 10.90 9.94
N THR A 291 -14.35 11.55 9.20
CA THR A 291 -13.98 12.55 8.19
C THR A 291 -13.21 13.74 8.78
N GLN A 292 -13.60 14.23 9.97
CA GLN A 292 -12.89 15.31 10.66
C GLN A 292 -11.48 14.88 11.11
N LEU A 293 -11.30 13.64 11.58
CA LEU A 293 -9.98 13.11 11.91
C LEU A 293 -9.12 12.90 10.65
N GLN A 294 -9.71 12.42 9.55
CA GLN A 294 -9.02 12.29 8.26
C GLN A 294 -8.55 13.63 7.70
N SER A 295 -9.33 14.70 7.86
CA SER A 295 -8.88 16.04 7.46
C SER A 295 -7.81 16.58 8.41
N HIS A 296 -7.92 16.30 9.71
CA HIS A 296 -6.98 16.74 10.74
C HIS A 296 -5.59 16.09 10.60
N PHE A 297 -5.52 14.78 10.39
CA PHE A 297 -4.27 14.04 10.23
C PHE A 297 -3.83 13.90 8.77
N GLY A 298 -4.69 14.29 7.82
CA GLY A 298 -4.57 13.94 6.41
C GLY A 298 -4.86 12.45 6.16
N TYR A 299 -5.30 12.09 4.95
CA TYR A 299 -5.39 10.70 4.48
C TYR A 299 -4.05 9.92 4.63
N SER A 300 -2.96 10.65 4.86
CA SER A 300 -1.59 10.20 4.94
C SER A 300 -1.25 9.41 6.21
N ALA A 301 -1.85 9.69 7.36
CA ALA A 301 -1.22 9.31 8.62
C ALA A 301 -1.32 7.82 9.04
N ALA A 302 -2.02 6.97 8.28
CA ALA A 302 -2.49 5.60 8.59
C ALA A 302 -1.48 4.53 9.09
N SER A 303 -0.17 4.78 9.24
CA SER A 303 0.81 3.67 9.42
C SER A 303 1.86 3.76 10.54
N GLY A 304 1.81 4.70 11.48
CA GLY A 304 2.42 4.47 12.81
C GLY A 304 3.91 4.29 12.94
N LEU A 305 4.63 4.78 11.95
CA LEU A 305 6.05 4.99 12.09
C LEU A 305 6.28 6.39 12.65
N LEU A 306 7.12 6.43 13.69
CA LEU A 306 7.70 7.64 14.27
C LEU A 306 8.13 8.60 13.15
N PRO A 307 8.13 9.93 13.39
CA PRO A 307 8.85 10.84 12.52
C PRO A 307 10.28 10.30 12.37
N ALA A 308 10.64 9.87 11.15
CA ALA A 308 12.03 9.63 10.84
C ALA A 308 12.77 10.93 11.18
N GLU A 309 13.81 10.85 12.00
CA GLU A 309 14.72 11.96 12.20
C GLU A 309 15.04 12.55 10.82
N LYS A 310 14.82 13.86 10.65
CA LYS A 310 15.24 14.59 9.44
C LYS A 310 16.77 14.55 9.40
N ALA A 311 17.33 13.44 8.96
CA ALA A 311 18.73 13.34 8.60
C ALA A 311 18.92 14.16 7.33
N LYS A 312 19.21 15.44 7.51
CA LYS A 312 19.78 16.31 6.47
C LYS A 312 21.22 15.87 6.22
N ALA A 313 21.43 14.73 5.58
CA ALA A 313 22.72 14.42 5.01
C ALA A 313 22.83 15.18 3.68
N VAL A 314 23.71 16.18 3.61
CA VAL A 314 24.13 16.75 2.33
C VAL A 314 25.02 15.71 1.67
N GLU A 315 24.60 15.17 0.53
CA GLU A 315 25.43 14.23 -0.21
C GLU A 315 26.31 15.00 -1.20
N SER A 316 27.63 14.91 -1.03
CA SER A 316 28.58 15.49 -1.96
C SER A 316 28.78 14.55 -3.15
N VAL A 317 28.65 15.10 -4.36
CA VAL A 317 28.75 14.40 -5.64
C VAL A 317 29.82 15.07 -6.49
N ASP A 318 30.96 14.40 -6.63
CA ASP A 318 32.03 14.84 -7.52
C ASP A 318 31.62 14.67 -8.98
N SER A 319 31.41 15.80 -9.67
CA SER A 319 30.94 15.80 -11.06
C SER A 319 32.02 15.42 -12.07
N SER A 320 33.30 15.43 -11.66
CA SER A 320 34.42 15.05 -12.53
C SER A 320 34.54 13.53 -12.69
N VAL A 321 34.14 12.76 -11.65
CA VAL A 321 34.16 11.30 -11.65
C VAL A 321 32.93 10.75 -12.36
N CYS A 322 33.13 10.09 -13.50
CA CYS A 322 32.02 9.51 -14.25
C CYS A 322 32.42 8.26 -15.04
N GLY A 323 31.44 7.42 -15.37
CA GLY A 323 31.53 6.30 -16.29
C GLY A 323 30.45 6.35 -17.38
N PRO A 324 30.43 5.42 -18.35
CA PRO A 324 29.39 5.39 -19.36
C PRO A 324 28.02 5.04 -18.76
N TYR A 325 26.98 5.78 -19.15
CA TYR A 325 25.59 5.45 -18.85
C TYR A 325 24.99 4.61 -19.98
N HIS A 326 24.73 3.33 -19.71
CA HIS A 326 24.07 2.43 -20.64
C HIS A 326 22.57 2.35 -20.39
N ARG A 327 21.76 2.79 -21.36
CA ARG A 327 20.30 2.77 -21.27
C ARG A 327 19.75 1.36 -21.46
N ILE A 328 18.96 0.89 -20.50
CA ILE A 328 18.35 -0.45 -20.52
C ILE A 328 16.86 -0.44 -20.90
N TRP A 329 16.14 0.69 -20.74
CA TRP A 329 14.68 0.76 -20.83
C TRP A 329 14.09 1.14 -22.18
N ASN A 330 14.79 1.92 -23.00
CA ASN A 330 14.28 2.37 -24.30
C ASN A 330 14.78 1.54 -25.48
N ARG A 331 15.55 0.47 -25.20
CA ARG A 331 16.03 -0.41 -26.27
C ARG A 331 14.87 -1.16 -26.91
N THR A 332 13.99 -1.74 -26.10
CA THR A 332 12.81 -2.50 -26.58
C THR A 332 11.60 -2.20 -25.69
N ILE A 333 10.42 -2.05 -26.30
CA ILE A 333 9.13 -2.02 -25.58
C ILE A 333 8.23 -3.15 -26.11
N ASN A 334 7.48 -3.79 -25.22
CA ASN A 334 6.50 -4.79 -25.61
C ASN A 334 5.20 -4.11 -26.05
N PHE A 335 4.74 -4.45 -27.25
CA PHE A 335 3.51 -3.92 -27.80
C PHE A 335 2.33 -4.86 -27.53
N GLY A 336 2.40 -6.10 -28.02
CA GLY A 336 1.23 -6.96 -28.11
C GLY A 336 1.25 -7.88 -29.34
N PRO A 337 0.09 -8.51 -29.65
CA PRO A 337 -0.09 -9.27 -30.88
C PRO A 337 0.14 -8.38 -32.11
N LEU A 338 0.82 -8.90 -33.13
CA LEU A 338 1.19 -8.14 -34.33
C LEU A 338 -0.03 -7.53 -35.04
N VAL A 339 -1.14 -8.26 -35.13
CA VAL A 339 -2.36 -7.82 -35.81
C VAL A 339 -2.96 -6.54 -35.20
N GLU A 340 -2.67 -6.24 -33.92
CA GLU A 340 -3.12 -5.00 -33.28
C GLU A 340 -2.48 -3.75 -33.91
N LEU A 341 -1.32 -3.89 -34.58
CA LEU A 341 -0.71 -2.82 -35.38
C LEU A 341 -1.51 -2.47 -36.64
N LEU A 342 -2.51 -3.27 -37.03
CA LEU A 342 -3.37 -2.90 -38.15
C LEU A 342 -4.39 -1.82 -37.77
N LYS A 343 -4.64 -1.62 -36.48
CA LYS A 343 -5.56 -0.58 -35.97
C LYS A 343 -4.88 0.79 -35.97
N THR A 344 -5.56 1.81 -36.47
CA THR A 344 -5.04 3.19 -36.56
C THR A 344 -4.53 3.73 -35.22
N GLY A 345 -5.35 3.63 -34.16
CA GLY A 345 -4.96 4.13 -32.82
C GLY A 345 -3.71 3.45 -32.25
N SER A 346 -3.50 2.16 -32.55
CA SER A 346 -2.29 1.43 -32.15
C SER A 346 -1.05 1.93 -32.92
N ARG A 347 -1.17 2.16 -34.23
CA ARG A 347 -0.08 2.72 -35.05
C ARG A 347 0.35 4.09 -34.53
N GLU A 348 -0.62 4.95 -34.24
CA GLU A 348 -0.39 6.29 -33.69
C GLU A 348 0.34 6.22 -32.34
N ALA A 349 -0.08 5.31 -31.44
CA ALA A 349 0.57 5.11 -30.14
C ALA A 349 2.04 4.67 -30.28
N VAL A 350 2.33 3.76 -31.21
CA VAL A 350 3.70 3.28 -31.48
C VAL A 350 4.57 4.41 -32.05
N ILE A 351 4.10 5.14 -33.05
CA ILE A 351 4.82 6.25 -33.67
C ILE A 351 5.06 7.38 -32.66
N TYR A 352 4.04 7.70 -31.84
CA TYR A 352 4.17 8.67 -30.76
C TYR A 352 5.24 8.24 -29.75
N THR A 353 5.23 6.97 -29.34
CA THR A 353 6.21 6.41 -28.41
C THR A 353 7.63 6.46 -28.98
N LYS A 354 7.82 6.12 -30.27
CA LYS A 354 9.10 6.29 -30.97
C LYS A 354 9.58 7.73 -30.95
N LYS A 355 8.71 8.69 -31.30
CA LYS A 355 9.04 10.12 -31.30
C LYS A 355 9.45 10.60 -29.90
N VAL A 356 8.67 10.28 -28.88
CA VAL A 356 8.83 10.86 -27.54
C VAL A 356 9.86 10.12 -26.70
N LEU A 357 9.92 8.79 -26.73
CA LEU A 357 10.86 7.99 -25.93
C LEU A 357 12.11 7.55 -26.71
N GLY A 358 12.08 7.61 -28.05
CA GLY A 358 13.22 7.20 -28.87
C GLY A 358 13.48 5.71 -28.82
N ILE A 359 12.43 4.88 -28.80
CA ILE A 359 12.60 3.42 -28.76
C ILE A 359 13.34 2.90 -29.98
N ARG A 360 14.18 1.88 -29.82
CA ARG A 360 14.89 1.26 -30.95
C ARG A 360 14.12 0.08 -31.53
N TYR A 361 13.61 -0.78 -30.66
CA TYR A 361 12.89 -1.98 -31.02
C TYR A 361 11.45 -2.00 -30.49
N LEU A 362 10.56 -2.64 -31.23
CA LEU A 362 9.21 -2.99 -30.78
C LEU A 362 9.03 -4.50 -30.79
N ARG A 363 8.67 -5.07 -29.65
CA ARG A 363 8.44 -6.50 -29.50
C ARG A 363 6.98 -6.85 -29.78
N VAL A 364 6.78 -7.77 -30.71
CA VAL A 364 5.48 -8.22 -31.21
C VAL A 364 5.40 -9.74 -31.19
N TRP A 365 4.21 -10.28 -30.95
CA TRP A 365 3.97 -11.74 -30.87
C TRP A 365 2.77 -12.16 -31.73
N ASN A 366 2.50 -13.46 -31.82
CA ASN A 366 1.38 -14.01 -32.59
C ASN A 366 1.39 -13.65 -34.08
N ILE A 367 2.57 -13.71 -34.72
CA ILE A 367 2.73 -13.43 -36.16
C ILE A 367 1.90 -14.34 -37.09
N PHE A 368 1.56 -15.55 -36.63
CA PHE A 368 0.80 -16.55 -37.39
C PHE A 368 -0.66 -16.70 -36.95
N GLU A 369 -1.14 -15.84 -36.06
CA GLU A 369 -2.52 -15.89 -35.58
C GLU A 369 -3.54 -15.88 -36.73
N LYS A 370 -4.71 -16.49 -36.51
CA LYS A 370 -5.74 -16.73 -37.53
C LYS A 370 -6.11 -15.46 -38.32
N GLU A 371 -6.20 -14.32 -37.66
CA GLU A 371 -6.55 -13.01 -38.20
C GLU A 371 -5.51 -12.47 -39.20
N MET A 372 -4.28 -13.01 -39.19
CA MET A 372 -3.25 -12.70 -40.19
C MET A 372 -3.45 -13.47 -41.50
N TYR A 373 -4.30 -14.49 -41.51
CA TYR A 373 -4.64 -15.35 -42.66
C TYR A 373 -3.46 -16.07 -43.33
N ILE A 374 -2.29 -16.17 -42.69
CA ILE A 374 -1.10 -16.78 -43.31
C ILE A 374 -1.30 -18.29 -43.47
N VAL A 375 -1.70 -18.97 -42.40
CA VAL A 375 -1.81 -20.43 -42.35
C VAL A 375 -3.00 -20.93 -43.19
N GLN A 376 -4.18 -20.31 -43.06
CA GLN A 376 -5.39 -20.74 -43.78
C GLN A 376 -5.29 -20.57 -45.30
N ASN A 377 -4.57 -19.54 -45.78
CA ASN A 377 -4.34 -19.38 -47.21
C ASN A 377 -3.41 -20.48 -47.77
N ARG A 378 -2.54 -21.04 -46.92
CA ARG A 378 -1.66 -22.14 -47.30
C ARG A 378 -2.44 -23.43 -47.53
N GLU A 379 -3.46 -23.70 -46.71
CA GLU A 379 -4.41 -24.80 -46.94
C GLU A 379 -5.13 -24.66 -48.29
N MET A 380 -5.28 -23.43 -48.81
CA MET A 380 -5.86 -23.11 -50.12
C MET A 380 -4.83 -23.02 -51.27
N GLY A 381 -3.55 -23.36 -51.03
CA GLY A 381 -2.52 -23.51 -52.07
C GLY A 381 -1.54 -22.34 -52.25
N SER A 382 -1.57 -21.29 -51.42
CA SER A 382 -0.52 -20.25 -51.41
C SER A 382 -0.48 -19.45 -50.11
N ALA A 383 0.67 -19.35 -49.44
CA ALA A 383 0.83 -18.43 -48.31
C ALA A 383 0.68 -16.97 -48.77
N ARG A 384 -0.16 -16.19 -48.07
CA ARG A 384 -0.36 -14.75 -48.35
C ARG A 384 0.08 -13.93 -47.15
N PHE A 385 1.02 -13.03 -47.38
CA PHE A 385 1.67 -12.22 -46.34
C PHE A 385 1.22 -10.75 -46.33
N LYS A 386 0.09 -10.41 -46.95
CA LYS A 386 -0.34 -9.01 -47.10
C LYS A 386 -0.47 -8.27 -45.76
N LEU A 387 -1.14 -8.88 -44.78
CA LEU A 387 -1.31 -8.24 -43.46
C LEU A 387 0.00 -8.20 -42.66
N LEU A 388 0.88 -9.19 -42.86
CA LEU A 388 2.24 -9.19 -42.32
C LEU A 388 3.04 -8.01 -42.87
N ASP A 389 2.99 -7.80 -44.19
CA ASP A 389 3.64 -6.67 -44.87
C ASP A 389 3.14 -5.33 -44.33
N GLU A 390 1.82 -5.17 -44.19
CA GLU A 390 1.23 -3.93 -43.67
C GLU A 390 1.63 -3.67 -42.22
N ALA A 391 1.61 -4.69 -41.35
CA ALA A 391 1.95 -4.51 -39.94
C ALA A 391 3.45 -4.25 -39.72
N LEU A 392 4.33 -5.02 -40.37
CA LEU A 392 5.78 -4.81 -40.27
C LEU A 392 6.25 -3.56 -41.01
N GLY A 393 5.56 -3.19 -42.10
CA GLY A 393 5.80 -1.94 -42.83
C GLY A 393 5.69 -0.71 -41.93
N VAL A 394 4.70 -0.66 -41.05
CA VAL A 394 4.56 0.43 -40.05
C VAL A 394 5.85 0.59 -39.22
N LEU A 395 6.50 -0.50 -38.85
CA LEU A 395 7.72 -0.46 -38.03
C LEU A 395 8.91 0.02 -38.86
N VAL A 396 9.15 -0.63 -40.00
CA VAL A 396 10.31 -0.34 -40.87
C VAL A 396 10.25 1.09 -41.41
N GLU A 397 9.08 1.56 -41.86
CA GLU A 397 8.89 2.91 -42.40
C GLU A 397 9.09 4.03 -41.36
N ASN A 398 9.07 3.70 -40.06
CA ASN A 398 9.25 4.64 -38.95
C ASN A 398 10.57 4.41 -38.17
N ASP A 399 11.54 3.73 -38.77
CA ASP A 399 12.84 3.39 -38.18
C ASP A 399 12.71 2.63 -36.84
N ILE A 400 11.72 1.73 -36.75
CA ILE A 400 11.50 0.85 -35.60
C ILE A 400 11.86 -0.57 -36.01
N LEU A 401 12.80 -1.18 -35.29
CA LEU A 401 13.22 -2.55 -35.57
C LEU A 401 12.30 -3.55 -34.84
N PRO A 402 11.80 -4.61 -35.50
CA PRO A 402 10.98 -5.60 -34.82
C PRO A 402 11.84 -6.54 -33.96
N VAL A 403 11.34 -6.86 -32.77
CA VAL A 403 11.62 -8.13 -32.10
C VAL A 403 10.43 -9.04 -32.36
N ILE A 404 10.63 -10.07 -33.17
CA ILE A 404 9.61 -11.06 -33.52
C ILE A 404 9.66 -12.17 -32.49
N GLU A 405 8.67 -12.21 -31.59
CA GLU A 405 8.44 -13.36 -30.73
C GLU A 405 7.81 -14.49 -31.55
N ILE A 406 8.45 -15.65 -31.49
CA ILE A 406 8.06 -16.89 -32.13
C ILE A 406 7.43 -17.78 -31.07
N GLY A 407 6.14 -18.02 -31.22
CA GLY A 407 5.32 -18.81 -30.32
C GLY A 407 3.84 -18.51 -30.53
N GLU A 408 2.98 -19.41 -30.06
CA GLU A 408 1.52 -19.21 -30.07
C GLU A 408 1.08 -18.83 -28.66
N LYS A 409 1.22 -17.54 -28.34
CA LYS A 409 0.91 -17.05 -27.01
C LYS A 409 -0.60 -16.81 -26.89
N PRO A 410 -1.28 -17.37 -25.87
CA PRO A 410 -2.70 -17.17 -25.69
C PRO A 410 -2.99 -15.70 -25.36
N ARG A 411 -4.02 -15.14 -25.99
CA ARG A 411 -4.52 -13.80 -25.64
C ARG A 411 -5.30 -13.89 -24.34
N ARG A 412 -4.75 -13.29 -23.29
CA ARG A 412 -5.34 -13.26 -21.95
C ARG A 412 -5.55 -11.84 -21.47
N ILE A 413 -6.72 -11.57 -20.92
CA ILE A 413 -7.00 -10.35 -20.15
C ILE A 413 -7.34 -10.82 -18.74
N LEU A 414 -6.50 -10.45 -17.77
CA LEU A 414 -6.61 -10.90 -16.39
C LEU A 414 -7.21 -9.80 -15.52
N ASN A 415 -8.16 -10.20 -14.68
CA ASN A 415 -8.69 -9.38 -13.59
C ASN A 415 -7.75 -9.42 -12.39
N SER A 416 -7.29 -10.62 -12.05
CA SER A 416 -6.25 -10.91 -11.06
C SER A 416 -5.38 -12.05 -11.57
N VAL A 417 -4.30 -12.38 -10.86
CA VAL A 417 -3.46 -13.55 -11.22
C VAL A 417 -4.23 -14.89 -11.24
N ASN A 418 -5.38 -14.96 -10.58
CA ASN A 418 -6.21 -16.16 -10.48
C ASN A 418 -7.54 -16.05 -11.27
N ASP A 419 -7.84 -14.91 -11.89
CA ASP A 419 -9.13 -14.63 -12.53
C ASP A 419 -8.96 -14.03 -13.94
N PHE A 420 -9.58 -14.68 -14.94
CA PHE A 420 -9.48 -14.31 -16.36
C PHE A 420 -10.80 -13.69 -16.84
N LEU A 421 -10.72 -12.48 -17.40
CA LEU A 421 -11.85 -11.84 -18.10
C LEU A 421 -12.02 -12.37 -19.52
N ARG A 422 -10.89 -12.68 -20.16
CA ARG A 422 -10.80 -13.28 -21.48
C ARG A 422 -9.62 -14.22 -21.51
N GLU A 423 -9.86 -15.43 -22.01
CA GLU A 423 -8.81 -16.34 -22.44
C GLU A 423 -9.20 -16.82 -23.85
N SER A 424 -8.34 -16.59 -24.83
CA SER A 424 -8.52 -17.23 -26.14
C SER A 424 -8.35 -18.73 -25.99
N GLU A 425 -9.21 -19.53 -26.63
CA GLU A 425 -8.96 -20.97 -26.78
C GLU A 425 -7.55 -21.19 -27.35
N ASN A 426 -6.84 -22.19 -26.85
CA ASN A 426 -5.58 -22.64 -27.47
C ASN A 426 -5.93 -23.19 -28.85
N VAL A 427 -5.78 -22.35 -29.87
CA VAL A 427 -5.97 -22.76 -31.25
C VAL A 427 -4.68 -23.40 -31.70
N THR A 428 -4.70 -24.71 -31.95
CA THR A 428 -3.63 -25.37 -32.69
C THR A 428 -3.61 -24.80 -34.11
N LEU A 429 -2.63 -23.97 -34.43
CA LEU A 429 -2.51 -23.36 -35.76
C LEU A 429 -1.88 -24.31 -36.78
N PHE A 430 -0.94 -25.15 -36.37
CA PHE A 430 -0.23 -26.07 -37.26
C PHE A 430 -0.51 -27.52 -36.90
N GLN A 431 -0.65 -28.38 -37.89
CA GLN A 431 -0.92 -29.81 -37.73
C GLN A 431 0.25 -30.51 -37.03
N ASP A 432 1.48 -30.15 -37.41
CA ASP A 432 2.70 -30.71 -36.86
C ASP A 432 3.85 -29.69 -36.87
N TYR A 433 4.92 -30.05 -36.15
CA TYR A 433 6.16 -29.30 -36.05
C TYR A 433 6.80 -28.99 -37.42
N GLN A 434 6.70 -29.90 -38.40
CA GLN A 434 7.31 -29.71 -39.72
C GLN A 434 6.53 -28.69 -40.56
N GLU A 435 5.21 -28.65 -40.43
CA GLU A 435 4.38 -27.64 -41.07
C GLU A 435 4.73 -26.24 -40.56
N PHE A 436 4.92 -26.08 -39.25
CA PHE A 436 5.40 -24.85 -38.65
C PHE A 436 6.75 -24.42 -39.24
N LEU A 437 7.76 -25.30 -39.24
CA LEU A 437 9.08 -24.97 -39.79
C LEU A 437 9.00 -24.56 -41.27
N ARG A 438 8.20 -25.26 -42.08
CA ARG A 438 7.97 -24.89 -43.48
C ARG A 438 7.30 -23.52 -43.60
N CYS A 439 6.32 -23.21 -42.76
CA CYS A 439 5.62 -21.92 -42.81
C CYS A 439 6.55 -20.78 -42.37
N PHE A 440 7.36 -21.02 -41.35
CA PHE A 440 8.36 -20.09 -40.86
C PHE A 440 9.46 -19.83 -41.90
N ALA A 441 9.93 -20.86 -42.62
CA ALA A 441 10.87 -20.69 -43.72
C ALA A 441 10.28 -19.83 -44.86
N ASP A 442 9.04 -20.09 -45.29
CA ASP A 442 8.35 -19.28 -46.29
C ASP A 442 8.23 -17.81 -45.84
N MET A 443 7.93 -17.58 -44.56
CA MET A 443 7.90 -16.24 -43.98
C MET A 443 9.28 -15.58 -44.03
N MET A 444 10.34 -16.28 -43.62
CA MET A 444 11.71 -15.75 -43.62
C MET A 444 12.16 -15.34 -45.02
N GLU A 445 11.94 -16.20 -46.02
CA GLU A 445 12.21 -15.87 -47.42
C GLU A 445 11.42 -14.64 -47.86
N HIS A 446 10.13 -14.59 -47.52
CA HIS A 446 9.26 -13.49 -47.89
C HIS A 446 9.69 -12.16 -47.26
N VAL A 447 9.98 -12.10 -45.95
CA VAL A 447 10.37 -10.86 -45.28
C VAL A 447 11.73 -10.35 -45.75
N VAL A 448 12.70 -11.23 -46.02
CA VAL A 448 13.99 -10.84 -46.60
C VAL A 448 13.81 -10.28 -48.02
N ARG A 449 13.00 -10.94 -48.85
CA ARG A 449 12.67 -10.44 -50.20
C ARG A 449 11.91 -9.11 -50.17
N LYS A 450 11.01 -8.92 -49.20
CA LYS A 450 10.13 -7.75 -49.09
C LYS A 450 10.83 -6.52 -48.51
N PHE A 451 11.56 -6.69 -47.41
CA PHE A 451 12.17 -5.59 -46.64
C PHE A 451 13.67 -5.45 -46.87
N GLY A 452 14.31 -6.44 -47.52
CA GLY A 452 15.74 -6.45 -47.79
C GLY A 452 16.56 -7.06 -46.65
N GLU A 453 17.66 -7.73 -47.02
CA GLU A 453 18.57 -8.40 -46.08
C GLU A 453 19.17 -7.42 -45.06
N GLU A 454 19.57 -6.22 -45.48
CA GLU A 454 20.16 -5.21 -44.58
C GLU A 454 19.19 -4.80 -43.46
N ALA A 455 17.90 -4.65 -43.76
CA ALA A 455 16.90 -4.34 -42.75
C ALA A 455 16.68 -5.53 -41.80
N VAL A 456 16.44 -6.72 -42.37
CA VAL A 456 16.13 -7.95 -41.60
C VAL A 456 17.32 -8.39 -40.75
N SER A 457 18.55 -8.15 -41.18
CA SER A 457 19.78 -8.44 -40.43
C SER A 457 19.83 -7.77 -39.06
N GLN A 458 19.10 -6.68 -38.87
CA GLN A 458 19.04 -5.93 -37.62
C GLN A 458 17.90 -6.38 -36.70
N TRP A 459 17.00 -7.23 -37.19
CA TRP A 459 15.84 -7.75 -36.44
C TRP A 459 16.29 -8.78 -35.41
N ILE A 460 15.48 -8.93 -34.37
CA ILE A 460 15.67 -9.95 -33.33
C ILE A 460 14.53 -10.96 -33.44
N PHE A 461 14.87 -12.24 -33.42
CA PHE A 461 13.92 -13.34 -33.37
C PHE A 461 14.02 -14.00 -31.98
N GLU A 462 12.96 -13.94 -31.19
CA GLU A 462 12.93 -14.48 -29.84
C GLU A 462 12.02 -15.70 -29.79
N LEU A 463 12.52 -16.84 -29.30
CA LEU A 463 11.68 -18.02 -29.12
C LEU A 463 11.07 -18.05 -27.71
N TRP A 464 9.74 -18.04 -27.63
CA TRP A 464 8.99 -18.11 -26.38
C TRP A 464 8.89 -19.55 -25.85
N ASP A 465 8.88 -19.73 -24.52
CA ASP A 465 8.69 -21.03 -23.86
C ASP A 465 7.66 -20.93 -22.73
N ASP A 466 6.43 -21.41 -22.98
CA ASP A 466 5.45 -21.65 -21.93
C ASP A 466 4.96 -23.09 -21.98
N LYS A 467 5.49 -23.90 -21.07
CA LYS A 467 5.21 -25.34 -20.98
C LYS A 467 3.73 -25.67 -20.69
N ARG A 468 2.92 -24.68 -20.32
CA ARG A 468 1.47 -24.83 -20.09
C ARG A 468 0.68 -24.79 -21.39
N VAL A 469 1.28 -24.31 -22.49
CA VAL A 469 0.63 -24.18 -23.79
C VAL A 469 1.14 -25.29 -24.71
N GLU A 470 0.22 -26.01 -25.34
CA GLU A 470 0.54 -27.01 -26.34
C GLU A 470 0.41 -26.38 -27.72
N VAL A 471 1.55 -26.16 -28.38
CA VAL A 471 1.63 -25.43 -29.64
C VAL A 471 1.51 -26.35 -30.86
N TYR A 472 2.07 -27.57 -30.79
CA TYR A 472 2.10 -28.53 -31.89
C TYR A 472 1.73 -29.95 -31.41
N ALA A 473 1.19 -30.77 -32.31
CA ALA A 473 0.76 -32.13 -32.00
C ALA A 473 1.91 -33.07 -31.58
N ASP A 474 3.09 -32.92 -32.17
CA ASP A 474 4.31 -33.67 -31.86
C ASP A 474 5.27 -32.79 -31.03
N LYS A 475 5.01 -32.71 -29.72
CA LYS A 475 5.74 -31.83 -28.78
C LYS A 475 7.26 -32.07 -28.82
N GLN A 476 8.00 -31.23 -29.53
CA GLN A 476 9.47 -31.26 -29.57
C GLN A 476 10.08 -30.57 -28.34
N PRO A 477 11.26 -31.01 -27.85
CA PRO A 477 11.96 -30.29 -26.79
C PRO A 477 12.28 -28.85 -27.22
N TYR A 478 12.14 -27.88 -26.31
CA TYR A 478 12.40 -26.46 -26.58
C TYR A 478 13.77 -26.19 -27.23
N THR A 479 14.83 -26.89 -26.78
CA THR A 479 16.18 -26.74 -27.34
C THR A 479 16.29 -27.24 -28.79
N VAL A 480 15.47 -28.22 -29.18
CA VAL A 480 15.38 -28.71 -30.57
C VAL A 480 14.69 -27.67 -31.44
N LEU A 481 13.53 -27.16 -30.99
CA LEU A 481 12.82 -26.06 -31.67
C LEU A 481 13.73 -24.82 -31.81
N PHE A 482 14.44 -24.43 -30.74
CA PHE A 482 15.38 -23.33 -30.75
C PHE A 482 16.49 -23.52 -31.79
N ARG A 483 17.10 -24.70 -31.82
CA ARG A 483 18.13 -25.03 -32.82
C ARG A 483 17.62 -24.84 -34.24
N ASP A 484 16.46 -25.40 -34.55
CA ASP A 484 15.98 -25.48 -35.92
C ASP A 484 15.43 -24.13 -36.39
N VAL A 485 14.75 -23.37 -35.52
CA VAL A 485 14.40 -21.97 -35.78
C VAL A 485 15.65 -21.12 -35.96
N ARG A 486 16.67 -21.27 -35.10
CA ARG A 486 17.95 -20.55 -35.24
C ARG A 486 18.61 -20.85 -36.58
N ASN A 487 18.67 -22.13 -36.97
CA ASN A 487 19.29 -22.53 -38.24
C ASN A 487 18.54 -21.92 -39.43
N LEU A 488 17.20 -21.92 -39.42
CA LEU A 488 16.40 -21.27 -40.45
C LEU A 488 16.64 -19.76 -40.49
N VAL A 489 16.59 -19.06 -39.35
CA VAL A 489 16.89 -17.61 -39.32
C VAL A 489 18.27 -17.34 -39.89
N LYS A 490 19.29 -18.09 -39.47
CA LYS A 490 20.67 -17.90 -39.92
C LYS A 490 20.90 -18.28 -41.39
N GLN A 491 20.05 -19.14 -41.97
CA GLN A 491 20.09 -19.46 -43.40
C GLN A 491 19.66 -18.27 -44.26
N TYR A 492 18.62 -17.55 -43.86
CA TYR A 492 18.08 -16.41 -44.63
C TYR A 492 18.68 -15.05 -44.23
N SER A 493 19.11 -14.90 -42.98
CA SER A 493 19.70 -13.67 -42.44
C SER A 493 20.75 -13.99 -41.36
N PRO A 494 22.01 -14.26 -41.76
CA PRO A 494 23.06 -14.74 -40.86
C PRO A 494 23.37 -13.81 -39.67
N GLN A 495 23.15 -12.50 -39.85
CA GLN A 495 23.46 -11.48 -38.85
C GLN A 495 22.32 -11.23 -37.85
N SER A 496 21.07 -11.61 -38.16
CA SER A 496 19.93 -11.42 -37.25
C SER A 496 20.15 -12.14 -35.93
N VAL A 497 19.78 -11.51 -34.83
CA VAL A 497 19.97 -12.10 -33.49
C VAL A 497 18.84 -13.08 -33.19
N VAL A 498 19.18 -14.28 -32.70
CA VAL A 498 18.23 -15.28 -32.22
C VAL A 498 18.35 -15.40 -30.69
N SER A 499 17.31 -14.96 -30.00
CA SER A 499 17.21 -14.89 -28.54
C SER A 499 16.31 -16.00 -27.99
N GLY A 500 16.52 -16.40 -26.74
CA GLY A 500 15.76 -17.50 -26.13
C GLY A 500 16.21 -17.81 -24.71
N ALA A 501 15.91 -19.03 -24.25
CA ALA A 501 15.76 -19.46 -22.85
C ALA A 501 14.33 -19.30 -22.35
N GLY A 502 13.63 -18.20 -22.69
CA GLY A 502 12.17 -18.08 -22.59
C GLY A 502 11.58 -18.19 -21.17
N ASN A 503 12.43 -18.16 -20.15
CA ASN A 503 12.06 -18.59 -18.79
C ASN A 503 11.36 -17.49 -17.98
N TYR A 504 10.47 -17.91 -17.08
CA TYR A 504 9.94 -17.05 -16.03
C TYR A 504 10.90 -16.99 -14.84
N LEU A 505 11.36 -15.79 -14.47
CA LEU A 505 12.18 -15.55 -13.28
C LEU A 505 11.32 -15.47 -12.02
N GLY A 506 11.82 -16.08 -10.94
CA GLY A 506 11.14 -16.07 -9.64
C GLY A 506 10.16 -17.23 -9.41
N TRP A 507 10.08 -18.21 -10.33
CA TRP A 507 9.28 -19.43 -10.15
C TRP A 507 9.94 -20.37 -9.14
N TYR A 508 11.06 -20.98 -9.53
CA TYR A 508 11.97 -21.74 -8.67
C TYR A 508 13.36 -21.66 -9.26
N ARG A 509 14.38 -21.41 -8.43
CA ARG A 509 15.79 -21.40 -8.84
C ARG A 509 16.18 -22.65 -9.65
N THR A 510 15.72 -23.81 -9.18
CA THR A 510 15.98 -25.11 -9.80
C THR A 510 15.46 -25.20 -11.23
N HIS A 511 14.33 -24.54 -11.53
CA HIS A 511 13.76 -24.54 -12.87
C HIS A 511 14.62 -23.76 -13.86
N THR A 512 15.01 -22.53 -13.49
CA THR A 512 15.89 -21.69 -14.31
C THR A 512 17.24 -22.39 -14.56
N GLU A 513 17.78 -23.02 -13.52
CA GLU A 513 19.00 -23.83 -13.60
C GLU A 513 18.86 -25.02 -14.56
N GLU A 514 17.77 -25.79 -14.46
CA GLU A 514 17.49 -26.93 -15.34
C GLU A 514 17.37 -26.53 -16.81
N GLU A 515 16.68 -25.43 -17.11
CA GLU A 515 16.52 -24.97 -18.50
C GLU A 515 17.83 -24.45 -19.10
N LEU A 516 18.60 -23.68 -18.34
CA LEU A 516 19.91 -23.22 -18.80
C LEU A 516 20.87 -24.40 -19.01
N ARG A 517 20.83 -25.41 -18.14
CA ARG A 517 21.63 -26.64 -18.29
C ARG A 517 21.37 -27.34 -19.62
N LYS A 518 20.12 -27.41 -20.10
CA LYS A 518 19.81 -28.04 -21.41
C LYS A 518 20.51 -27.37 -22.58
N PHE A 519 20.68 -26.05 -22.55
CA PHE A 519 21.44 -25.32 -23.58
C PHE A 519 22.93 -25.59 -23.48
N VAL A 520 23.47 -25.66 -22.25
CA VAL A 520 24.87 -26.02 -22.00
C VAL A 520 25.17 -27.42 -22.51
N ASP A 521 24.35 -28.41 -22.13
CA ASP A 521 24.49 -29.81 -22.53
C ASP A 521 24.32 -29.99 -24.04
N GLY A 522 23.41 -29.22 -24.66
CA GLY A 522 23.12 -29.27 -26.09
C GLY A 522 24.14 -28.52 -26.98
N GLY A 523 25.05 -27.73 -26.40
CA GLY A 523 26.07 -26.97 -27.13
C GLY A 523 25.51 -25.90 -28.08
N ILE A 524 24.25 -25.50 -27.91
CA ILE A 524 23.57 -24.50 -28.72
C ILE A 524 23.17 -23.40 -27.76
N TYR A 525 23.52 -22.15 -28.05
CA TYR A 525 23.30 -21.06 -27.12
C TYR A 525 22.53 -19.92 -27.77
N PRO A 526 21.55 -19.34 -27.06
CA PRO A 526 20.96 -18.08 -27.45
C PRO A 526 21.99 -16.96 -27.53
N GLU A 527 21.86 -16.09 -28.52
CA GLU A 527 22.71 -14.90 -28.64
C GLU A 527 22.39 -13.88 -27.55
N HIS A 528 21.11 -13.72 -27.21
CA HIS A 528 20.66 -13.08 -25.97
C HIS A 528 19.85 -14.07 -25.13
N LEU A 529 20.03 -14.04 -23.80
CA LEU A 529 19.24 -14.81 -22.85
C LEU A 529 18.01 -13.99 -22.42
N THR A 530 16.82 -14.49 -22.74
CA THR A 530 15.56 -13.80 -22.48
C THR A 530 14.78 -14.42 -21.33
N PHE A 531 14.18 -13.54 -20.54
CA PHE A 531 13.44 -13.89 -19.34
C PHE A 531 12.22 -13.00 -19.14
N THR A 532 11.17 -13.55 -18.53
CA THR A 532 9.99 -12.79 -18.09
C THR A 532 9.95 -12.68 -16.57
N HIS A 533 9.40 -11.60 -16.02
CA HIS A 533 9.30 -11.43 -14.57
C HIS A 533 8.02 -10.70 -14.14
N PHE A 534 7.26 -11.34 -13.26
CA PHE A 534 6.17 -10.73 -12.51
C PHE A 534 6.28 -11.14 -11.02
N PRO A 535 5.99 -10.26 -10.04
CA PRO A 535 6.27 -10.51 -8.64
C PRO A 535 5.19 -11.38 -7.97
N TYR A 536 5.03 -12.61 -8.44
CA TYR A 536 4.11 -13.60 -7.86
C TYR A 536 4.88 -14.82 -7.35
N ALA A 537 4.57 -15.23 -6.12
CA ALA A 537 4.93 -16.53 -5.59
C ALA A 537 3.87 -17.53 -6.01
N GLN A 538 4.29 -18.66 -6.58
CA GLN A 538 3.39 -19.78 -6.83
C GLN A 538 3.67 -20.89 -5.85
N GLY A 539 2.62 -21.52 -5.37
CA GLY A 539 2.74 -22.67 -4.48
C GLY A 539 1.60 -23.64 -4.70
N GLN A 540 1.77 -24.82 -4.12
CA GLN A 540 0.73 -25.83 -4.06
C GLN A 540 0.65 -26.34 -2.62
N ILE A 541 -0.55 -26.27 -2.05
CA ILE A 541 -0.85 -26.92 -0.77
C ILE A 541 -1.91 -27.99 -1.08
N SER A 542 -1.58 -29.25 -0.84
CA SER A 542 -2.42 -30.39 -1.23
C SER A 542 -2.72 -30.40 -2.74
N LYS A 543 -3.99 -30.26 -3.14
CA LYS A 543 -4.41 -30.19 -4.56
C LYS A 543 -4.65 -28.77 -5.05
N GLU A 544 -4.60 -27.78 -4.17
CA GLU A 544 -4.87 -26.38 -4.51
C GLU A 544 -3.57 -25.67 -4.88
N ARG A 545 -3.57 -25.06 -6.06
CA ARG A 545 -2.49 -24.16 -6.49
C ARG A 545 -2.89 -22.74 -6.15
N PHE A 546 -1.96 -21.98 -5.59
CA PHE A 546 -2.17 -20.57 -5.31
C PHE A 546 -1.07 -19.74 -5.95
N SER A 547 -1.46 -18.58 -6.47
CA SER A 547 -0.54 -17.52 -6.87
C SER A 547 -0.76 -16.34 -5.93
N LYS A 548 0.29 -15.92 -5.23
CA LYS A 548 0.27 -14.84 -4.25
C LYS A 548 1.22 -13.73 -4.68
N ARG A 549 0.77 -12.47 -4.62
CA ARG A 549 1.63 -11.30 -4.83
C ARG A 549 2.76 -11.28 -3.81
N LYS A 550 4.01 -11.10 -4.27
CA LYS A 550 5.18 -10.97 -3.40
C LYS A 550 5.20 -9.59 -2.73
N THR A 551 5.57 -9.54 -1.46
CA THR A 551 5.61 -8.33 -0.64
C THR A 551 6.91 -7.54 -0.78
N ASP A 552 7.92 -8.14 -1.41
CA ASP A 552 9.21 -7.49 -1.65
C ASP A 552 9.14 -6.56 -2.88
N GLU A 553 9.27 -5.25 -2.63
CA GLU A 553 9.27 -4.22 -3.68
C GLU A 553 10.55 -4.20 -4.53
N SER A 554 11.59 -4.93 -4.11
CA SER A 554 12.85 -5.12 -4.86
C SER A 554 12.99 -6.53 -5.43
N GLU A 555 11.89 -7.28 -5.49
CA GLU A 555 11.87 -8.68 -5.97
C GLU A 555 12.52 -8.86 -7.34
N LEU A 556 12.28 -7.93 -8.28
CA LEU A 556 12.89 -7.98 -9.62
C LEU A 556 14.43 -7.88 -9.55
N LEU A 557 14.96 -7.02 -8.67
CA LEU A 557 16.40 -6.89 -8.45
C LEU A 557 16.97 -8.20 -7.88
N HIS A 558 16.35 -8.74 -6.84
CA HIS A 558 16.80 -9.98 -6.21
C HIS A 558 16.74 -11.18 -7.17
N SER A 559 15.68 -11.29 -7.98
CA SER A 559 15.55 -12.31 -9.02
C SER A 559 16.65 -12.20 -10.09
N VAL A 560 17.01 -10.99 -10.51
CA VAL A 560 18.12 -10.79 -11.48
C VAL A 560 19.48 -11.08 -10.85
N GLN A 561 19.70 -10.71 -9.59
CA GLN A 561 20.93 -11.04 -8.87
C GLN A 561 21.10 -12.56 -8.70
N GLU A 562 20.02 -13.27 -8.38
CA GLU A 562 20.02 -14.73 -8.32
C GLU A 562 20.33 -15.34 -9.70
N LEU A 563 19.72 -14.82 -10.77
CA LEU A 563 20.01 -15.23 -12.14
C LEU A 563 21.50 -15.12 -12.47
N HIS A 564 22.16 -13.99 -12.16
CA HIS A 564 23.61 -13.83 -12.37
C HIS A 564 24.44 -14.86 -11.62
N GLY A 565 24.01 -15.26 -10.42
CA GLY A 565 24.63 -16.38 -9.70
C GLY A 565 24.57 -17.69 -10.50
N ILE A 566 23.42 -17.99 -11.11
CA ILE A 566 23.22 -19.17 -11.96
C ILE A 566 24.04 -19.05 -13.25
N LEU A 567 23.97 -17.92 -13.95
CA LEU A 567 24.73 -17.69 -15.18
C LEU A 567 26.24 -17.89 -14.96
N ASN A 568 26.75 -17.51 -13.79
CA ASN A 568 28.15 -17.66 -13.45
C ASN A 568 28.54 -19.12 -13.25
N MET A 569 27.68 -19.90 -12.58
CA MET A 569 27.89 -21.34 -12.40
C MET A 569 27.98 -22.08 -13.75
N TYR A 570 27.25 -21.63 -14.77
CA TYR A 570 27.19 -22.26 -16.09
C TYR A 570 28.07 -21.59 -17.16
N GLY A 571 28.86 -20.58 -16.79
CA GLY A 571 29.74 -19.87 -17.73
C GLY A 571 29.01 -19.06 -18.81
N LEU A 572 27.80 -18.56 -18.50
CA LEU A 572 26.93 -17.81 -19.43
C LEU A 572 26.93 -16.28 -19.18
N ASN A 573 27.74 -15.76 -18.26
CA ASN A 573 27.79 -14.33 -17.90
C ASN A 573 28.17 -13.37 -19.03
N ASN A 574 28.81 -13.87 -20.09
CA ASN A 574 29.23 -13.06 -21.23
C ASN A 574 28.10 -12.85 -22.25
N ARG A 575 26.91 -13.40 -22.00
CA ARG A 575 25.75 -13.25 -22.88
C ARG A 575 24.86 -12.11 -22.40
N PRO A 576 24.33 -11.28 -23.33
CA PRO A 576 23.38 -10.26 -22.97
C PRO A 576 22.15 -10.82 -22.27
N VAL A 577 21.76 -10.19 -21.16
CA VAL A 577 20.58 -10.54 -20.36
C VAL A 577 19.44 -9.60 -20.69
N VAL A 578 18.33 -10.15 -21.15
CA VAL A 578 17.14 -9.42 -21.57
C VAL A 578 15.96 -9.83 -20.72
N ILE A 579 15.38 -8.89 -19.97
CA ILE A 579 14.06 -9.08 -19.37
C ILE A 579 13.05 -8.70 -20.45
N SER A 580 12.55 -9.68 -21.20
CA SER A 580 11.71 -9.47 -22.40
C SER A 580 10.27 -9.08 -22.05
N GLU A 581 9.81 -9.44 -20.86
CA GLU A 581 8.54 -8.96 -20.28
C GLU A 581 8.68 -8.74 -18.79
N TRP A 582 8.26 -7.57 -18.30
CA TRP A 582 8.10 -7.35 -16.87
C TRP A 582 7.01 -6.34 -16.57
N ASN A 583 6.40 -6.52 -15.40
CA ASN A 583 5.50 -5.55 -14.77
C ASN A 583 5.40 -5.88 -13.26
N MET A 584 4.79 -5.00 -12.47
CA MET A 584 4.48 -5.24 -11.06
C MET A 584 3.29 -6.21 -10.86
N THR A 585 2.53 -6.46 -11.93
CA THR A 585 1.32 -7.29 -11.93
C THR A 585 1.05 -7.82 -13.35
N VAL A 586 0.35 -8.96 -13.46
CA VAL A 586 -0.22 -9.43 -14.74
C VAL A 586 -1.66 -8.92 -14.95
N SER A 587 -2.27 -8.33 -13.93
CA SER A 587 -3.64 -7.81 -13.98
C SER A 587 -3.71 -6.55 -14.84
N SER A 588 -4.73 -6.50 -15.69
CA SER A 588 -5.12 -5.31 -16.44
C SER A 588 -6.24 -4.51 -15.74
N ARG A 589 -6.54 -4.82 -14.48
CA ARG A 589 -7.56 -4.16 -13.64
C ARG A 589 -7.00 -3.67 -12.30
N ASN A 590 -5.70 -3.42 -12.25
CA ASN A 590 -5.03 -2.88 -11.07
C ASN A 590 -4.69 -1.40 -11.26
N TYR A 591 -5.44 -0.50 -10.62
CA TYR A 591 -5.29 0.95 -10.73
C TYR A 591 -3.91 1.49 -10.35
N PHE A 592 -3.06 0.72 -9.66
CA PHE A 592 -1.67 1.10 -9.51
C PHE A 592 -0.97 1.31 -10.86
N ASN A 593 -1.37 0.62 -11.94
CA ASN A 593 -0.75 0.78 -13.26
C ASN A 593 -0.90 2.21 -13.80
N ASP A 594 -1.91 2.94 -13.35
CA ASP A 594 -2.23 4.30 -13.78
C ASP A 594 -1.69 5.37 -12.82
N SER A 595 -1.18 4.98 -11.65
CA SER A 595 -0.87 5.89 -10.56
C SER A 595 0.57 6.39 -10.56
N LEU A 596 0.85 7.42 -9.76
CA LEU A 596 2.21 7.93 -9.53
C LEU A 596 3.16 6.89 -8.96
N TRP A 597 2.62 5.93 -8.19
CA TRP A 597 3.38 4.82 -7.66
C TRP A 597 4.08 4.05 -8.77
N LYS A 598 3.36 3.79 -9.88
CA LYS A 598 3.95 3.11 -11.04
C LYS A 598 5.07 3.94 -11.66
N GLY A 599 4.90 5.26 -11.79
CA GLY A 599 5.97 6.15 -12.25
C GLY A 599 7.24 5.99 -11.41
N CYS A 600 7.13 6.09 -10.10
CA CYS A 600 8.26 5.89 -9.18
C CYS A 600 8.84 4.47 -9.27
N TYR A 601 7.98 3.45 -9.42
CA TYR A 601 8.41 2.06 -9.59
C TYR A 601 9.22 1.85 -10.88
N ILE A 602 8.84 2.49 -11.99
CA ILE A 602 9.63 2.47 -13.24
C ILE A 602 11.04 3.03 -13.00
N LEU A 603 11.15 4.17 -12.31
CA LEU A 603 12.44 4.78 -11.99
C LEU A 603 13.26 3.85 -11.07
N LYS A 604 12.67 3.36 -9.99
CA LYS A 604 13.30 2.42 -9.06
C LYS A 604 13.86 1.20 -9.78
N CYS A 605 13.05 0.47 -10.54
CA CYS A 605 13.51 -0.74 -11.24
C CYS A 605 14.63 -0.45 -12.25
N ASN A 606 14.59 0.71 -12.92
CA ASN A 606 15.64 1.12 -13.85
C ASN A 606 16.96 1.42 -13.16
N LEU A 607 16.92 2.10 -12.01
CA LEU A 607 18.12 2.38 -11.23
C LEU A 607 18.66 1.09 -10.63
N ASP A 608 17.81 0.24 -10.04
CA ASP A 608 18.21 -1.02 -9.42
C ASP A 608 18.93 -1.95 -10.39
N LEU A 609 18.41 -2.10 -11.61
CA LEU A 609 18.92 -3.02 -12.61
C LEU A 609 20.04 -2.44 -13.50
N LEU A 610 20.44 -1.19 -13.30
CA LEU A 610 21.48 -0.56 -14.09
C LEU A 610 22.81 -1.33 -13.96
N GLY A 611 23.34 -1.82 -15.08
CA GLY A 611 24.55 -2.64 -15.12
C GLY A 611 24.33 -4.13 -14.83
N LEU A 612 23.10 -4.56 -14.55
CA LEU A 612 22.74 -5.97 -14.34
C LEU A 612 22.01 -6.57 -15.55
N VAL A 613 21.42 -5.77 -16.42
CA VAL A 613 20.72 -6.26 -17.62
C VAL A 613 21.07 -5.40 -18.83
N ASP A 614 20.98 -5.96 -20.02
CA ASP A 614 21.21 -5.27 -21.29
C ASP A 614 19.94 -4.64 -21.84
N THR A 615 18.78 -5.19 -21.48
CA THR A 615 17.46 -4.69 -21.90
C THR A 615 16.41 -5.03 -20.86
N LEU A 616 15.61 -4.03 -20.51
CA LEU A 616 14.47 -4.11 -19.60
C LEU A 616 13.20 -3.73 -20.37
N CYS A 617 12.57 -4.71 -21.01
CA CYS A 617 11.47 -4.53 -21.95
C CYS A 617 10.12 -4.45 -21.20
N TYR A 618 9.64 -3.22 -21.00
CA TYR A 618 8.38 -2.97 -20.31
C TYR A 618 7.18 -3.57 -21.05
N SER A 619 6.31 -4.27 -20.30
CA SER A 619 5.03 -4.77 -20.78
C SER A 619 3.90 -3.95 -20.15
N GLN A 620 3.14 -3.13 -20.88
CA GLN A 620 3.09 -2.97 -22.35
C GLN A 620 2.89 -1.52 -22.79
N LEU A 621 2.99 -1.26 -24.10
CA LEU A 621 2.99 0.09 -24.66
C LEU A 621 1.68 0.85 -24.43
N SER A 622 0.53 0.23 -24.67
CA SER A 622 -0.78 0.89 -24.62
C SER A 622 -1.86 -0.02 -24.00
N ASP A 623 -2.85 0.60 -23.38
CA ASP A 623 -4.03 -0.09 -22.84
C ASP A 623 -4.92 -0.71 -23.92
N SER A 624 -4.85 -0.21 -25.16
CA SER A 624 -5.74 -0.62 -26.26
C SER A 624 -5.67 -2.11 -26.59
N THR A 625 -4.55 -2.76 -26.28
CA THR A 625 -4.37 -4.21 -26.45
C THR A 625 -5.13 -5.04 -25.42
N THR A 626 -5.69 -4.38 -24.39
CA THR A 626 -6.46 -4.99 -23.29
C THR A 626 -7.83 -4.33 -23.09
N ASP A 627 -8.32 -3.60 -24.10
CA ASP A 627 -9.70 -3.12 -24.16
C ASP A 627 -10.67 -4.30 -24.14
N TYR A 628 -11.66 -4.23 -23.25
CA TYR A 628 -12.69 -5.25 -23.10
C TYR A 628 -13.97 -4.64 -22.54
N TYR A 629 -15.11 -5.32 -22.71
CA TYR A 629 -16.44 -4.74 -22.47
C TYR A 629 -16.76 -4.49 -20.98
N ASP A 630 -15.97 -5.04 -20.06
CA ASP A 630 -16.21 -5.01 -18.62
C ASP A 630 -15.94 -3.65 -17.97
N ASN A 631 -15.12 -2.81 -18.61
CA ASN A 631 -14.74 -1.51 -18.05
C ASN A 631 -14.58 -0.46 -19.16
N GLN A 632 -15.41 0.59 -19.10
CA GLN A 632 -15.43 1.70 -20.05
C GLN A 632 -14.73 2.97 -19.53
N ASN A 633 -14.19 2.94 -18.31
CA ASN A 633 -13.53 4.09 -17.73
C ASN A 633 -12.26 4.48 -18.49
N LEU A 634 -11.95 5.77 -18.48
CA LEU A 634 -10.70 6.33 -19.01
C LEU A 634 -9.45 5.62 -18.46
N LEU A 635 -9.39 5.47 -17.14
CA LEU A 635 -8.37 4.67 -16.46
C LEU A 635 -9.06 3.42 -15.92
N LYS A 636 -8.41 2.28 -16.09
CA LYS A 636 -8.98 0.96 -15.79
C LYS A 636 -8.00 0.00 -15.15
N GLY A 637 -6.82 0.47 -14.76
CA GLY A 637 -5.76 -0.35 -14.19
C GLY A 637 -5.02 -1.22 -15.20
N ALA A 638 -5.08 -0.88 -16.49
CA ALA A 638 -4.37 -1.61 -17.54
C ALA A 638 -2.87 -1.23 -17.58
N MET A 639 -2.03 -2.18 -18.01
CA MET A 639 -0.56 -2.07 -17.91
C MET A 639 0.09 -1.07 -18.88
N GLY A 640 -0.67 -0.45 -19.78
CA GLY A 640 -0.16 0.43 -20.83
C GLY A 640 0.63 1.61 -20.27
N LEU A 641 1.69 2.02 -20.97
CA LEU A 641 2.31 3.34 -20.72
C LEU A 641 1.38 4.48 -21.15
N LEU A 642 0.56 4.22 -22.17
CA LEU A 642 -0.47 5.13 -22.68
C LEU A 642 -1.85 4.54 -22.42
N THR A 643 -2.83 5.41 -22.12
CA THR A 643 -4.25 5.04 -22.18
C THR A 643 -4.67 4.71 -23.61
N SER A 644 -5.86 4.14 -23.81
CA SER A 644 -6.42 3.88 -25.14
C SER A 644 -6.61 5.18 -25.95
N ASP A 645 -6.86 6.30 -25.27
CA ASP A 645 -6.93 7.65 -25.84
C ASP A 645 -5.59 8.37 -25.97
N HIS A 646 -4.47 7.66 -25.82
CA HIS A 646 -3.10 8.20 -25.93
C HIS A 646 -2.77 9.29 -24.90
N ILE A 647 -3.29 9.20 -23.68
CA ILE A 647 -2.85 10.05 -22.58
C ILE A 647 -1.65 9.39 -21.89
N GLU A 648 -0.63 10.18 -21.59
CA GLU A 648 0.57 9.72 -20.88
C GLU A 648 0.25 9.35 -19.45
N LYS A 649 0.53 8.10 -19.06
CA LYS A 649 0.48 7.70 -17.65
C LYS A 649 1.79 8.06 -16.95
N PRO A 650 1.81 8.11 -15.59
CA PRO A 650 3.03 8.38 -14.84
C PRO A 650 4.21 7.47 -15.21
N ALA A 651 3.96 6.23 -15.60
CA ALA A 651 4.98 5.31 -16.11
C ALA A 651 5.67 5.81 -17.40
N PHE A 652 4.91 6.37 -18.35
CA PHE A 652 5.45 6.96 -19.58
C PHE A 652 6.26 8.22 -19.26
N ILE A 653 5.75 9.04 -18.33
CA ILE A 653 6.43 10.26 -17.89
C ILE A 653 7.77 9.94 -17.22
N ALA A 654 7.83 8.89 -16.39
CA ALA A 654 9.07 8.39 -15.80
C ALA A 654 10.09 7.98 -16.88
N MET A 655 9.66 7.27 -17.93
CA MET A 655 10.54 6.95 -19.07
C MET A 655 11.02 8.20 -19.81
N ARG A 656 10.18 9.23 -19.96
CA ARG A 656 10.61 10.52 -20.52
C ARG A 656 11.67 11.19 -19.65
N MET A 657 11.56 11.13 -18.32
CA MET A 657 12.61 11.63 -17.42
C MET A 657 13.92 10.86 -17.60
N LEU A 658 13.87 9.54 -17.74
CA LEU A 658 15.07 8.74 -18.04
C LEU A 658 15.69 9.08 -19.41
N LYS A 659 14.90 9.56 -20.39
CA LYS A 659 15.41 10.02 -21.70
C LYS A 659 16.34 11.21 -21.60
N GLU A 660 16.09 12.10 -20.62
CA GLU A 660 16.86 13.34 -20.41
C GLU A 660 18.25 13.08 -19.81
N LEU A 661 18.49 11.87 -19.28
CA LEU A 661 19.79 11.46 -18.76
C LEU A 661 20.86 11.46 -19.85
N LYS A 662 22.03 11.97 -19.48
CA LYS A 662 23.18 12.20 -20.36
C LYS A 662 24.08 10.96 -20.45
N PRO A 663 24.99 10.90 -21.44
CA PRO A 663 25.80 9.71 -21.70
C PRO A 663 26.80 9.33 -20.60
N LEU A 664 27.18 10.24 -19.70
CA LEU A 664 28.13 9.96 -18.63
C LEU A 664 27.40 9.89 -17.28
N LEU A 665 27.43 8.72 -16.64
CA LEU A 665 26.94 8.47 -15.29
C LEU A 665 27.93 9.03 -14.27
N VAL A 666 27.48 9.99 -13.46
CA VAL A 666 28.25 10.58 -12.37
C VAL A 666 27.98 9.82 -11.07
N LYS A 667 26.69 9.65 -10.73
CA LYS A 667 26.28 9.03 -9.47
C LYS A 667 24.92 8.35 -9.62
N LYS A 668 24.74 7.24 -8.91
CA LYS A 668 23.46 6.57 -8.72
C LYS A 668 23.29 6.25 -7.23
N THR A 669 22.10 6.50 -6.70
CA THR A 669 21.67 6.05 -5.37
C THR A 669 20.35 5.26 -5.52
N GLU A 670 19.69 4.94 -4.40
CA GLU A 670 18.34 4.36 -4.43
C GLU A 670 17.26 5.37 -4.83
N ASP A 671 17.55 6.67 -4.67
CA ASP A 671 16.57 7.75 -4.77
C ASP A 671 16.78 8.69 -5.96
N TYR A 672 18.00 8.72 -6.50
CA TYR A 672 18.32 9.59 -7.62
C TYR A 672 19.50 9.08 -8.45
N ILE A 673 19.61 9.64 -9.66
CA ILE A 673 20.69 9.41 -10.60
C ILE A 673 21.14 10.76 -11.18
N VAL A 674 22.46 10.96 -11.26
CA VAL A 674 23.12 12.14 -11.81
C VAL A 674 23.93 11.72 -13.03
N THR A 675 23.70 12.41 -14.13
CA THR A 675 24.45 12.22 -15.38
C THR A 675 24.92 13.56 -15.92
N ARG A 676 25.97 13.55 -16.74
CA ARG A 676 26.45 14.72 -17.46
C ARG A 676 26.83 14.41 -18.89
N ASP A 677 26.95 15.45 -19.71
CA ASP A 677 27.61 15.35 -21.00
C ASP A 677 29.02 15.98 -20.98
N GLU A 678 29.71 15.94 -22.12
CA GLU A 678 31.04 16.51 -22.29
C GLU A 678 31.05 18.05 -22.22
N ARG A 679 29.90 18.69 -22.44
CA ARG A 679 29.74 20.15 -22.39
C ARG A 679 29.51 20.66 -20.97
N GLY A 680 29.29 19.75 -20.02
CA GLY A 680 29.01 20.08 -18.62
C GLY A 680 27.53 20.34 -18.34
N GLU A 681 26.61 19.98 -19.25
CA GLU A 681 25.18 19.92 -18.93
C GLU A 681 24.94 18.72 -18.01
N ILE A 682 24.28 18.93 -16.88
CA ILE A 682 24.01 17.90 -15.86
C ILE A 682 22.52 17.63 -15.81
N THR A 683 22.13 16.36 -15.79
CA THR A 683 20.74 15.93 -15.55
C THR A 683 20.68 15.11 -14.26
N ILE A 684 19.75 15.48 -13.38
CA ILE A 684 19.40 14.73 -12.16
C ILE A 684 17.98 14.23 -12.29
N VAL A 685 17.76 12.92 -12.16
CA VAL A 685 16.42 12.35 -11.98
C VAL A 685 16.31 11.83 -10.56
N ALA A 686 15.35 12.34 -9.80
CA ALA A 686 15.13 12.00 -8.39
C ALA A 686 13.66 11.63 -8.15
N PHE A 687 13.40 10.76 -7.18
CA PHE A 687 12.04 10.34 -6.84
C PHE A 687 11.89 9.95 -5.37
N HIS A 688 10.65 9.97 -4.88
CA HIS A 688 10.28 9.48 -3.56
C HIS A 688 9.39 8.25 -3.67
N PHE A 689 10.02 7.08 -3.82
CA PHE A 689 9.27 5.82 -3.84
C PHE A 689 8.69 5.49 -2.46
N ILE A 690 7.44 5.03 -2.44
CA ILE A 690 6.71 4.64 -1.23
C ILE A 690 6.32 3.18 -1.37
N ARG A 691 6.53 2.37 -0.34
CA ARG A 691 6.19 0.94 -0.39
C ARG A 691 4.68 0.73 -0.22
N ARG A 692 4.16 -0.37 -0.77
CA ARG A 692 2.78 -0.79 -0.50
C ARG A 692 2.70 -1.40 0.89
N ASN A 693 1.66 -1.06 1.63
CA ASN A 693 1.42 -1.60 2.96
C ASN A 693 0.71 -2.96 2.90
N HIS A 694 0.52 -3.58 4.07
CA HIS A 694 -0.08 -4.92 4.18
C HIS A 694 -1.51 -5.02 3.62
N LEU A 695 -2.31 -3.94 3.63
CA LEU A 695 -3.69 -3.95 3.12
C LEU A 695 -3.74 -4.24 1.62
N TYR A 696 -2.75 -3.75 0.87
CA TYR A 696 -2.63 -4.05 -0.56
C TYR A 696 -2.64 -5.55 -0.84
N TYR A 697 -1.93 -6.32 -0.01
CA TYR A 697 -1.69 -7.75 -0.19
C TYR A 697 -2.79 -8.64 0.42
N MET A 698 -3.66 -8.08 1.25
CA MET A 698 -4.75 -8.81 1.90
C MET A 698 -6.03 -8.88 1.07
N LYS A 699 -6.25 -7.94 0.15
CA LYS A 699 -7.39 -7.95 -0.79
C LYS A 699 -7.08 -8.74 -2.05
N GLU A 700 -8.09 -9.12 -2.81
CA GLU A 700 -7.88 -9.58 -4.18
C GLU A 700 -7.49 -8.41 -5.08
N GLU A 701 -6.71 -8.69 -6.12
CA GLU A 701 -6.12 -7.64 -6.96
C GLU A 701 -7.17 -6.83 -7.74
N ASN A 702 -8.27 -7.47 -8.11
CA ASN A 702 -9.43 -6.88 -8.78
C ASN A 702 -10.37 -6.11 -7.86
N GLU A 703 -10.18 -6.16 -6.53
CA GLU A 703 -10.97 -5.41 -5.56
C GLU A 703 -10.36 -4.03 -5.22
N THR A 704 -9.23 -3.70 -5.86
CA THR A 704 -8.58 -2.41 -5.67
C THR A 704 -9.46 -1.30 -6.25
N THR A 705 -10.01 -0.44 -5.40
CA THR A 705 -10.89 0.66 -5.80
C THR A 705 -10.08 1.87 -6.27
N LEU A 706 -10.63 2.58 -7.26
CA LEU A 706 -10.09 3.84 -7.77
C LEU A 706 -9.95 4.91 -6.68
N GLN A 707 -10.93 4.96 -5.76
CA GLN A 707 -11.06 6.01 -4.75
C GLN A 707 -10.05 5.86 -3.59
N ASP A 708 -9.55 4.65 -3.34
CA ASP A 708 -8.74 4.36 -2.16
C ASP A 708 -7.31 3.91 -2.49
N HIS A 709 -6.86 3.98 -3.73
CA HIS A 709 -5.57 3.37 -4.10
C HIS A 709 -4.34 3.87 -3.28
N TYR A 710 -4.39 5.10 -2.75
CA TYR A 710 -3.36 5.63 -1.86
C TYR A 710 -3.41 5.07 -0.41
N ILE A 711 -4.54 4.51 0.05
CA ILE A 711 -4.62 3.87 1.39
C ILE A 711 -3.76 2.61 1.47
N TYR A 712 -3.39 2.04 0.32
CA TYR A 712 -2.58 0.84 0.19
C TYR A 712 -1.08 1.12 0.24
N LEU A 713 -0.67 2.36 0.55
CA LEU A 713 0.72 2.78 0.68
C LEU A 713 1.13 2.97 2.14
N GLU A 714 2.41 2.76 2.43
CA GLU A 714 3.00 3.19 3.69
C GLU A 714 2.98 4.73 3.79
N HIS A 715 2.82 5.25 5.00
CA HIS A 715 2.99 6.68 5.23
C HIS A 715 4.47 7.01 5.29
N GLN A 716 4.89 8.02 4.54
CA GLN A 716 6.20 8.63 4.73
C GLN A 716 6.02 10.14 4.72
N GLN A 717 6.77 10.83 5.58
CA GLN A 717 6.81 12.29 5.56
C GLN A 717 7.57 12.75 4.31
N PRO A 718 7.32 13.97 3.81
CA PRO A 718 8.15 14.57 2.78
C PRO A 718 9.63 14.47 3.14
N LYS A 719 10.46 14.09 2.17
CA LYS A 719 11.91 13.97 2.36
C LYS A 719 12.62 15.16 1.77
N THR A 720 13.66 15.65 2.45
CA THR A 720 14.56 16.67 1.88
C THR A 720 15.77 15.98 1.28
N LEU A 721 15.98 16.16 -0.03
CA LEU A 721 17.19 15.74 -0.70
C LEU A 721 18.07 16.97 -0.98
N THR A 722 19.29 16.96 -0.45
CA THR A 722 20.28 18.01 -0.70
C THR A 722 21.51 17.42 -1.38
N ILE A 723 21.71 17.78 -2.65
CA ILE A 723 22.82 17.32 -3.48
C ILE A 723 23.80 18.47 -3.65
N GLN A 724 25.04 18.27 -3.22
CA GLN A 724 26.13 19.20 -3.47
C GLN A 724 26.99 18.68 -4.62
N LEU A 725 26.85 19.27 -5.79
CA LEU A 725 27.72 19.02 -6.93
C LEU A 725 29.04 19.75 -6.72
N THR A 726 30.16 19.05 -6.83
CA THR A 726 31.52 19.61 -6.73
C THR A 726 32.30 19.35 -8.02
N HIS A 727 33.40 20.08 -8.23
CA HIS A 727 34.25 20.00 -9.42
C HIS A 727 33.45 20.14 -10.74
N LEU A 728 32.53 21.11 -10.77
CA LEU A 728 31.81 21.46 -11.98
C LEU A 728 32.76 21.96 -13.07
N ALA A 729 32.47 21.59 -14.32
CA ALA A 729 33.30 21.96 -15.47
C ALA A 729 33.33 23.49 -15.73
N HIS A 730 32.30 24.22 -15.26
CA HIS A 730 32.17 25.66 -15.44
C HIS A 730 31.92 26.34 -14.10
N GLU A 731 32.62 27.45 -13.87
CA GLU A 731 32.30 28.39 -12.77
C GLU A 731 31.39 29.49 -13.32
N GLY A 732 30.47 29.99 -12.48
CA GLY A 732 29.59 31.10 -12.86
C GLY A 732 28.13 30.80 -12.59
N SER A 733 27.28 30.93 -13.63
CA SER A 733 25.84 30.71 -13.53
C SER A 733 25.39 29.48 -14.30
N TYR A 734 24.42 28.77 -13.73
CA TYR A 734 23.69 27.68 -14.36
C TYR A 734 22.22 28.05 -14.46
N LEU A 735 21.63 27.75 -15.61
CA LEU A 735 20.18 27.73 -15.77
C LEU A 735 19.66 26.35 -15.35
N MET A 736 18.91 26.31 -14.25
CA MET A 736 18.27 25.11 -13.75
C MET A 736 16.84 25.04 -14.28
N ARG A 737 16.52 24.00 -15.04
CA ARG A 737 15.14 23.67 -15.43
C ARG A 737 14.70 22.44 -14.66
N GLN A 738 13.53 22.48 -14.05
CA GLN A 738 12.97 21.36 -13.29
C GLN A 738 11.63 20.93 -13.89
N TYR A 739 11.43 19.62 -14.02
CA TYR A 739 10.16 19.00 -14.36
C TYR A 739 9.67 18.20 -13.16
N ILE A 740 8.48 18.49 -12.67
CA ILE A 740 7.94 17.96 -11.41
C ILE A 740 6.62 17.26 -11.68
N VAL A 741 6.48 16.05 -11.15
CA VAL A 741 5.25 15.26 -11.19
C VAL A 741 4.93 14.81 -9.77
N SER A 742 3.73 15.13 -9.29
CA SER A 742 3.25 14.79 -7.95
C SER A 742 1.72 14.71 -7.96
N ARG A 743 1.11 14.41 -6.80
CA ARG A 743 -0.35 14.43 -6.67
C ARG A 743 -0.97 15.79 -6.96
N LYS A 744 -0.19 16.87 -6.81
CA LYS A 744 -0.64 18.24 -7.08
C LYS A 744 -0.67 18.53 -8.59
N GLN A 745 0.18 17.87 -9.39
CA GLN A 745 0.40 18.19 -10.81
C GLN A 745 1.03 17.05 -11.62
N GLY A 746 0.58 16.87 -12.86
CA GLY A 746 1.16 15.91 -13.81
C GLY A 746 0.71 14.45 -13.64
N SER A 747 -0.17 14.17 -12.68
CA SER A 747 -0.79 12.86 -12.48
C SER A 747 -2.15 12.79 -13.17
N ILE A 748 -2.30 11.95 -14.19
CA ILE A 748 -3.59 11.77 -14.87
C ILE A 748 -4.70 11.30 -13.90
N MET A 749 -4.36 10.43 -12.96
CA MET A 749 -5.31 9.88 -11.99
C MET A 749 -5.81 10.96 -11.02
N ASP A 750 -4.92 11.80 -10.48
CA ASP A 750 -5.32 12.90 -9.60
C ASP A 750 -6.04 14.03 -10.37
N GLU A 751 -5.74 14.25 -11.66
CA GLU A 751 -6.51 15.19 -12.49
C GLU A 751 -7.89 14.65 -12.85
N TRP A 752 -8.02 13.35 -13.16
CA TRP A 752 -9.30 12.71 -13.41
C TRP A 752 -10.18 12.69 -12.15
N GLN A 753 -9.58 12.55 -10.96
CA GLN A 753 -10.26 12.72 -9.67
C GLN A 753 -10.90 14.11 -9.54
N LYS A 754 -10.21 15.17 -9.97
CA LYS A 754 -10.77 16.56 -9.95
C LYS A 754 -11.97 16.72 -10.89
N LEU A 755 -12.04 15.89 -11.93
CA LEU A 755 -13.20 15.78 -12.82
C LEU A 755 -14.24 14.76 -12.31
N ALA A 756 -14.22 14.41 -11.03
CA ALA A 756 -15.15 13.47 -10.41
C ALA A 756 -15.19 12.08 -11.10
N TYR A 757 -14.06 11.65 -11.68
CA TYR A 757 -13.91 10.37 -12.37
C TYR A 757 -14.95 10.14 -13.48
N ILE A 758 -15.17 11.14 -14.35
CA ILE A 758 -16.04 11.00 -15.53
C ILE A 758 -15.76 9.68 -16.29
N GLU A 759 -16.78 8.85 -16.45
CA GLU A 759 -16.63 7.52 -17.07
C GLU A 759 -16.34 7.62 -18.57
N ASP A 760 -17.12 8.45 -19.29
CA ASP A 760 -17.02 8.69 -20.73
C ASP A 760 -16.65 10.17 -21.02
N PRO A 761 -15.35 10.53 -20.95
CA PRO A 761 -14.90 11.89 -21.18
C PRO A 761 -15.11 12.35 -22.64
N SER A 762 -15.56 13.60 -22.82
CA SER A 762 -15.65 14.20 -24.15
C SER A 762 -14.25 14.44 -24.75
N LYS A 763 -14.18 14.76 -26.05
CA LYS A 763 -12.91 15.13 -26.70
C LYS A 763 -12.22 16.32 -26.03
N ASP A 764 -13.00 17.28 -25.52
CA ASP A 764 -12.47 18.44 -24.82
C ASP A 764 -11.93 18.05 -23.44
N ASP A 765 -12.58 17.11 -22.74
CA ASP A 765 -12.09 16.56 -21.48
C ASP A 765 -10.79 15.79 -21.67
N ILE A 766 -10.71 14.93 -22.70
CA ILE A 766 -9.48 14.22 -23.08
C ILE A 766 -8.36 15.21 -23.42
N HIS A 767 -8.68 16.27 -24.17
CA HIS A 767 -7.70 17.30 -24.51
C HIS A 767 -7.20 18.04 -23.26
N TYR A 768 -8.09 18.40 -22.35
CA TYR A 768 -7.74 19.00 -21.06
C TYR A 768 -6.83 18.08 -20.25
N LEU A 769 -7.19 16.80 -20.10
CA LEU A 769 -6.40 15.82 -19.36
C LEU A 769 -5.01 15.62 -19.99
N LYS A 770 -4.90 15.57 -21.33
CA LYS A 770 -3.60 15.54 -22.02
C LYS A 770 -2.71 16.73 -21.71
N GLN A 771 -3.28 17.92 -21.52
CA GLN A 771 -2.51 19.11 -21.15
C GLN A 771 -2.10 19.09 -19.66
N ARG A 772 -2.98 18.61 -18.78
CA ARG A 772 -2.76 18.60 -17.32
C ARG A 772 -1.91 17.43 -16.82
N ALA A 773 -1.98 16.28 -17.48
CA ALA A 773 -1.15 15.10 -17.19
C ALA A 773 0.28 15.23 -17.77
N THR A 774 0.85 16.43 -17.69
CA THR A 774 2.23 16.72 -18.09
C THR A 774 3.03 17.26 -16.91
N PRO A 775 4.35 17.02 -16.84
CA PRO A 775 5.19 17.55 -15.78
C PRO A 775 5.11 19.07 -15.69
N HIS A 776 4.93 19.59 -14.48
CA HIS A 776 5.04 21.01 -14.23
C HIS A 776 6.50 21.45 -14.38
N MET A 777 6.74 22.55 -15.10
CA MET A 777 8.08 23.04 -15.38
C MET A 777 8.37 24.33 -14.61
N THR A 778 9.50 24.39 -13.91
CA THR A 778 10.06 25.62 -13.34
C THR A 778 11.47 25.88 -13.89
N MET A 779 11.89 27.14 -13.83
CA MET A 779 13.23 27.55 -14.26
C MET A 779 13.82 28.58 -13.29
N ASP A 780 15.05 28.34 -12.85
CA ASP A 780 15.76 29.15 -11.88
C ASP A 780 17.20 29.41 -12.36
N LYS A 781 17.75 30.58 -12.03
CA LYS A 781 19.19 30.85 -12.23
C LYS A 781 19.94 30.55 -10.94
N MET A 782 20.92 29.68 -11.04
CA MET A 782 21.77 29.27 -9.93
C MET A 782 23.18 29.84 -10.13
N LYS A 783 23.83 30.27 -9.04
CA LYS A 783 25.24 30.68 -9.07
C LYS A 783 26.08 29.64 -8.36
N THR A 784 27.27 29.37 -8.89
CA THR A 784 28.22 28.47 -8.24
C THR A 784 28.98 29.20 -7.13
N GLU A 785 29.33 28.46 -6.08
CA GLU A 785 30.31 28.87 -5.08
C GLU A 785 31.62 28.16 -5.41
N GLY A 786 32.52 28.86 -6.12
CA GLY A 786 33.65 28.22 -6.82
C GLY A 786 33.14 27.24 -7.88
N GLN A 787 33.68 26.02 -7.90
CA GLN A 787 33.23 24.91 -8.77
C GLN A 787 32.13 24.04 -8.13
N SER A 788 31.37 24.59 -7.18
CA SER A 788 30.34 23.84 -6.46
C SER A 788 28.96 24.46 -6.60
N LEU A 789 27.94 23.60 -6.60
CA LEU A 789 26.53 23.99 -6.61
C LEU A 789 25.73 23.12 -5.65
N VAL A 790 24.93 23.73 -4.78
CA VAL A 790 24.04 23.01 -3.86
C VAL A 790 22.60 23.10 -4.38
N ILE A 791 21.96 21.95 -4.49
CA ILE A 791 20.56 21.82 -4.88
C ILE A 791 19.83 21.15 -3.74
N SER A 792 18.86 21.86 -3.17
CA SER A 792 18.02 21.32 -2.09
C SER A 792 16.57 21.28 -2.55
N MET A 793 15.96 20.11 -2.41
CA MET A 793 14.56 19.87 -2.75
C MET A 793 13.83 19.12 -1.65
N GLU A 794 12.69 19.65 -1.25
CA GLU A 794 11.70 18.91 -0.48
C GLU A 794 10.79 18.15 -1.44
N MET A 795 10.74 16.83 -1.33
CA MET A 795 9.99 15.94 -2.20
C MET A 795 8.82 15.33 -1.43
N GLU A 796 7.62 15.49 -1.96
CA GLU A 796 6.43 14.83 -1.42
C GLU A 796 6.49 13.31 -1.70
N PRO A 797 5.77 12.48 -0.93
CA PRO A 797 5.58 11.06 -1.25
C PRO A 797 5.11 10.87 -2.70
N LEU A 798 5.73 9.93 -3.42
CA LEU A 798 5.49 9.63 -4.84
C LEU A 798 5.81 10.75 -5.83
N GLU A 799 6.55 11.77 -5.41
CA GLU A 799 7.02 12.80 -6.31
C GLU A 799 8.20 12.32 -7.17
N MET A 800 8.18 12.70 -8.45
CA MET A 800 9.28 12.51 -9.40
C MET A 800 9.77 13.87 -9.90
N ARG A 801 11.08 14.05 -9.98
CA ARG A 801 11.72 15.26 -10.50
C ARG A 801 12.78 14.91 -11.54
N CYS A 802 12.81 15.70 -12.61
CA CYS A 802 13.93 15.75 -13.56
C CYS A 802 14.47 17.17 -13.60
N ILE A 803 15.73 17.34 -13.20
CA ILE A 803 16.43 18.63 -13.14
C ILE A 803 17.51 18.63 -14.22
N ILE A 804 17.53 19.67 -15.05
CA ILE A 804 18.54 19.88 -16.09
C ILE A 804 19.26 21.19 -15.77
N LEU A 805 20.57 21.11 -15.57
CA LEU A 805 21.45 22.23 -15.28
C LEU A 805 22.29 22.51 -16.51
N ARG A 806 22.10 23.70 -17.09
CA ARG A 806 22.87 24.16 -18.25
C ARG A 806 23.80 25.29 -17.84
N PRO A 807 25.11 25.19 -18.11
CA PRO A 807 25.99 26.35 -17.99
C PRO A 807 25.45 27.51 -18.86
N GLU A 808 25.42 28.73 -18.32
CA GLU A 808 25.08 29.95 -19.07
C GLU A 808 26.29 30.62 -19.72
#